data_AF-A0A1S3IVE0-F1
#
_entry.id   AF-A0A1S3IVE0-F1
#
_cell.length_a   1.000
_cell.length_b   1.000
_cell.length_c   1.000
_cell.angle_alpha   90.00
_cell.angle_beta   90.00
_cell.angle_gamma   90.00
#
_symmetry.space_group_name_H-M   'P 1'
#
loop_
_entity.id
_entity.type
_entity.pdbx_description
1 polymer ?
#
loop_
_entity_poly.entity_id
_entity_poly.type
_entity_poly.pdbx_seq_one_letter_code
_entity_poly.pdbx_strand_id
1 'polypeptide(L)'
;MAENVRVAVRVRPFNTREKERNAVLIIDMKGNTTEIKDPAAPKGEKPRTFTFDFSYWSHDGFKEEQDGYLSPSGSRYADQRKVFNDLGQSVLDNAWKGYNCSLFAYGQTGSGKSYSMTGYGNNKGIVPICCEELFKGIEEKKKTAQKGEEFQKLIHNFQKALAEQKQKEEEKKVTPYFWNLNEDPSLSGMLIHFCKPGQSRIGTKNAKPPPEIQLSGLNIQMEHATVTNKDNKVSIKPTFQSAVIINGKEISKEELLHHNDRILFGSTNLFVFHHPVDYAQQLKQGKKVEAPTFEKAQEEISETALQKVGFSKVGQSGSKEDLVLQDDLVRTMPMVNQCNAMSECLNKKRFFEIALVSPQARGLKEGRTEVMVKMKNLENGNEWMWPYDKFLNRKYKMEEMYNDFINDEKDWDEPPEKDPFEESADSAVLIGSVQVFLQSLGYLIDTDEHLSITDFRGIEHGRMQVQALPCDTKWKPIEDDFVEDPYELVGKQLNFKMKIGKVGGIPSKYEKVYVSYKFYLDDTPAVSKEMSGVNMDFNFDKQFTFKPVTQQLVDYLMNDPLVIQVYGKQKTGGQKGGTALPTRELMAREKTMIHQTKQEDMKNRMAIEVATERKKFERAETKLRKIQELVNKAKKGNRTELAVKDVEDILEGSFRFKGVADAVTLAKRNEAMGKNTSSACNLQ
;
A
#
# COMPACT_ATOMS: atom_id res chain seq x y z
N MET A 1 22.23 -40.93 9.72
CA MET A 1 20.91 -40.47 10.19
C MET A 1 20.80 -39.01 9.79
N ALA A 2 19.77 -38.62 9.04
CA ALA A 2 19.55 -37.20 8.72
C ALA A 2 19.03 -36.51 10.00
N GLU A 3 19.73 -35.48 10.50
CA GLU A 3 19.18 -34.63 11.56
C GLU A 3 18.08 -33.76 10.96
N ASN A 4 16.93 -33.71 11.62
CA ASN A 4 15.84 -32.80 11.26
C ASN A 4 16.27 -31.35 11.53
N VAL A 5 15.70 -30.41 10.76
CA VAL A 5 15.87 -28.97 11.00
C VAL A 5 15.36 -28.62 12.40
N ARG A 6 16.20 -28.02 13.24
CA ARG A 6 15.79 -27.49 14.55
C ARG A 6 15.16 -26.12 14.38
N VAL A 7 14.01 -25.91 15.00
CA VAL A 7 13.23 -24.67 14.91
C VAL A 7 13.06 -24.07 16.31
N ALA A 8 13.45 -22.81 16.44
CA ALA A 8 13.27 -22.05 17.66
C ALA A 8 12.56 -20.72 17.39
N VAL A 9 11.73 -20.29 18.33
CA VAL A 9 11.06 -18.99 18.30
C VAL A 9 11.47 -18.14 19.50
N ARG A 10 11.53 -16.82 19.32
CA ARG A 10 11.94 -15.88 20.36
C ARG A 10 11.05 -14.64 20.34
N VAL A 11 10.49 -14.28 21.49
CA VAL A 11 9.69 -13.06 21.65
C VAL A 11 10.53 -11.97 22.33
N ARG A 12 10.59 -10.78 21.73
CA ARG A 12 11.35 -9.62 22.24
C ARG A 12 10.51 -8.73 23.17
N PRO A 13 11.13 -7.80 23.92
CA PRO A 13 10.41 -6.76 24.67
C PRO A 13 9.67 -5.81 23.74
N PHE A 14 8.70 -5.06 24.26
CA PHE A 14 8.08 -3.96 23.51
C PHE A 14 9.10 -2.89 23.12
N ASN A 15 9.01 -2.43 21.87
CA ASN A 15 9.76 -1.27 21.38
C ASN A 15 9.10 0.05 21.81
N THR A 16 9.76 1.17 21.56
CA THR A 16 9.26 2.51 21.94
C THR A 16 7.87 2.79 21.37
N ARG A 17 7.64 2.50 20.09
CA ARG A 17 6.36 2.71 19.41
C ARG A 17 5.23 1.89 20.02
N GLU A 18 5.50 0.65 20.41
CA GLU A 18 4.53 -0.25 21.05
C GLU A 18 4.18 0.22 22.47
N LYS A 19 5.17 0.69 23.23
CA LYS A 19 4.96 1.31 24.56
C LYS A 19 4.12 2.58 24.46
N GLU A 20 4.47 3.49 23.55
CA GLU A 20 3.73 4.75 23.32
C GLU A 20 2.28 4.53 22.89
N ARG A 21 2.01 3.44 22.16
CA ARG A 21 0.67 3.07 21.71
C ARG A 21 -0.11 2.21 22.71
N ASN A 22 0.45 1.93 23.89
CA ASN A 22 -0.12 1.00 24.86
C ASN A 22 -0.54 -0.34 24.22
N ALA A 23 0.36 -0.90 23.40
CA ALA A 23 0.09 -2.13 22.66
C ALA A 23 -0.18 -3.31 23.61
N VAL A 24 -1.08 -4.20 23.20
CA VAL A 24 -1.46 -5.39 23.96
C VAL A 24 -0.49 -6.54 23.65
N LEU A 25 0.00 -7.23 24.67
CA LEU A 25 0.83 -8.43 24.49
C LEU A 25 -0.06 -9.61 24.13
N ILE A 26 0.15 -10.15 22.93
CA ILE A 26 -0.65 -11.27 22.39
C ILE A 26 0.09 -12.60 22.36
N ILE A 27 1.36 -12.64 22.77
CA ILE A 27 2.19 -13.84 22.79
C ILE A 27 2.37 -14.32 24.22
N ASP A 28 2.21 -15.63 24.43
CA ASP A 28 2.60 -16.31 25.65
C ASP A 28 3.49 -17.52 25.32
N MET A 29 4.42 -17.87 26.20
CA MET A 29 5.31 -19.01 26.00
C MET A 29 5.48 -19.81 27.30
N LYS A 30 5.37 -21.13 27.19
CA LYS A 30 5.55 -22.08 28.28
C LYS A 30 6.27 -23.33 27.79
N GLY A 31 7.48 -23.56 28.29
CA GLY A 31 8.34 -24.65 27.82
C GLY A 31 8.64 -24.48 26.32
N ASN A 32 8.28 -25.48 25.53
CA ASN A 32 8.48 -25.51 24.08
C ASN A 32 7.24 -25.03 23.28
N THR A 33 6.24 -24.50 23.98
CA THR A 33 4.97 -24.10 23.40
C THR A 33 4.86 -22.59 23.35
N THR A 34 4.36 -22.08 22.22
CA THR A 34 4.06 -20.65 21.99
C THR A 34 2.60 -20.49 21.63
N GLU A 35 1.92 -19.61 22.36
CA GLU A 35 0.52 -19.27 22.17
C GLU A 35 0.40 -17.85 21.61
N ILE A 36 -0.48 -17.67 20.62
CA ILE A 36 -0.84 -16.37 20.04
C ILE A 36 -2.34 -16.11 20.18
N LYS A 37 -2.69 -14.92 20.67
CA LYS A 37 -4.07 -14.46 20.89
C LYS A 37 -4.46 -13.48 19.78
N ASP A 38 -5.67 -13.61 19.26
CA ASP A 38 -6.24 -12.61 18.36
C ASP A 38 -6.80 -11.45 19.22
N PRO A 39 -6.30 -10.21 19.06
CA PRO A 39 -6.79 -9.06 19.83
C PRO A 39 -8.23 -8.66 19.48
N ALA A 40 -8.77 -9.07 18.32
CA ALA A 40 -10.14 -8.80 17.88
C ALA A 40 -11.12 -9.93 18.23
N ALA A 41 -10.63 -11.08 18.71
CA ALA A 41 -11.47 -12.22 19.03
C ALA A 41 -12.41 -11.96 20.23
N PRO A 42 -13.62 -12.55 20.23
CA PRO A 42 -14.53 -12.49 21.37
C PRO A 42 -13.86 -12.98 22.67
N LYS A 43 -14.21 -12.35 23.80
CA LYS A 43 -13.73 -12.77 25.12
C LYS A 43 -14.05 -14.26 25.36
N GLY A 44 -13.01 -15.08 25.47
CA GLY A 44 -13.12 -16.53 25.75
C GLY A 44 -12.67 -17.45 24.63
N GLU A 45 -12.31 -16.92 23.44
CA GLU A 45 -11.71 -17.73 22.38
C GLU A 45 -10.32 -18.24 22.79
N LYS A 46 -10.00 -19.50 22.45
CA LYS A 46 -8.73 -20.13 22.83
C LYS A 46 -7.58 -19.61 21.97
N PRO A 47 -6.39 -19.36 22.55
CA PRO A 47 -5.20 -18.98 21.79
C PRO A 47 -4.80 -20.06 20.78
N ARG A 48 -4.26 -19.65 19.63
CA ARG A 48 -3.63 -20.60 18.71
C ARG A 48 -2.29 -21.02 19.28
N THR A 49 -2.04 -22.33 19.32
CA THR A 49 -0.90 -22.93 20.02
C THR A 49 0.03 -23.63 19.05
N PHE A 50 1.33 -23.36 19.16
CA PHE A 50 2.39 -23.94 18.34
C PHE A 50 3.47 -24.56 19.23
N THR A 51 4.10 -25.65 18.77
CA THR A 51 5.20 -26.31 19.49
C THR A 51 6.45 -26.31 18.63
N PHE A 52 7.59 -25.96 19.24
CA PHE A 52 8.89 -25.84 18.59
C PHE A 52 9.95 -26.63 19.39
N ASP A 53 11.19 -26.72 18.88
CA ASP A 53 12.29 -27.28 19.67
C ASP A 53 12.62 -26.37 20.86
N PHE A 54 12.49 -25.05 20.67
CA PHE A 54 12.67 -24.05 21.72
C PHE A 54 11.72 -22.86 21.56
N SER A 55 11.15 -22.39 22.67
CA SER A 55 10.37 -21.15 22.76
C SER A 55 10.98 -20.20 23.78
N TYR A 56 11.73 -19.21 23.31
CA TYR A 56 12.47 -18.26 24.14
C TYR A 56 11.63 -17.04 24.52
N TRP A 57 11.31 -16.95 25.80
CA TRP A 57 10.72 -15.74 26.37
C TRP A 57 11.79 -14.71 26.68
N SER A 58 11.95 -13.70 25.82
CA SER A 58 12.87 -12.58 26.06
C SER A 58 12.10 -11.24 26.18
N HIS A 59 10.81 -11.29 26.55
CA HIS A 59 9.95 -10.10 26.59
C HIS A 59 10.15 -9.24 27.84
N ASP A 60 10.15 -9.87 29.02
CA ASP A 60 10.28 -9.23 30.32
C ASP A 60 11.03 -10.15 31.31
N GLY A 61 11.17 -9.70 32.56
CA GLY A 61 11.85 -10.49 33.60
C GLY A 61 13.38 -10.44 33.52
N PHE A 62 13.93 -9.37 32.95
CA PHE A 62 15.36 -9.07 32.94
C PHE A 62 15.70 -7.90 33.87
N LYS A 63 16.94 -7.86 34.34
CA LYS A 63 17.55 -6.70 35.00
C LYS A 63 18.72 -6.23 34.15
N GLU A 64 18.85 -4.91 34.02
CA GLU A 64 19.99 -4.31 33.35
C GLU A 64 21.13 -4.17 34.37
N GLU A 65 22.24 -4.85 34.09
CA GLU A 65 23.47 -4.75 34.89
C GLU A 65 24.17 -3.41 34.64
N GLN A 66 25.16 -3.08 35.48
CA GLN A 66 25.90 -1.81 35.36
C GLN A 66 26.63 -1.64 34.02
N ASP A 67 26.97 -2.74 33.36
CA ASP A 67 27.58 -2.76 32.05
C ASP A 67 26.54 -2.74 30.90
N GLY A 68 25.25 -2.70 31.19
CA GLY A 68 24.17 -2.72 30.20
C GLY A 68 23.81 -4.14 29.70
N TYR A 69 24.34 -5.20 30.31
CA TYR A 69 23.89 -6.56 30.02
C TYR A 69 22.50 -6.83 30.62
N LEU A 70 21.61 -7.46 29.85
CA LEU A 70 20.27 -7.83 30.30
C LEU A 70 20.31 -9.24 30.88
N SER A 71 20.49 -9.34 32.19
CA SER A 71 20.55 -10.62 32.89
C SER A 71 19.16 -11.08 33.35
N PRO A 72 18.91 -12.40 33.43
CA PRO A 72 17.63 -12.91 33.89
C PRO A 72 17.39 -12.56 35.37
N SER A 73 16.23 -11.96 35.66
CA SER A 73 15.73 -11.77 37.04
C SER A 73 14.96 -12.99 37.55
N GLY A 74 14.64 -13.95 36.68
CA GLY A 74 13.98 -15.22 37.02
C GLY A 74 14.18 -16.27 35.92
N SER A 75 13.67 -17.48 36.11
CA SER A 75 13.90 -18.62 35.20
C SER A 75 13.22 -18.50 33.84
N ARG A 76 12.28 -17.55 33.70
CA ARG A 76 11.49 -17.37 32.49
C ARG A 76 12.24 -16.62 31.39
N TYR A 77 13.10 -15.66 31.74
CA TYR A 77 13.79 -14.83 30.76
C TYR A 77 14.94 -15.60 30.08
N ALA A 78 14.94 -15.60 28.76
CA ALA A 78 16.01 -16.13 27.93
C ALA A 78 16.94 -14.99 27.48
N ASP A 79 18.10 -14.91 28.11
CA ASP A 79 19.17 -13.99 27.72
C ASP A 79 19.92 -14.49 26.45
N GLN A 80 20.89 -13.71 26.00
CA GLN A 80 21.69 -14.06 24.82
C GLN A 80 22.53 -15.33 25.02
N ARG A 81 23.02 -15.57 26.25
CA ARG A 81 23.89 -16.72 26.54
C ARG A 81 23.10 -18.01 26.52
N LYS A 82 21.86 -18.02 27.04
CA LYS A 82 20.95 -19.15 26.95
C LYS A 82 20.67 -19.54 25.50
N VAL A 83 20.32 -18.57 24.66
CA VAL A 83 20.06 -18.81 23.23
C VAL A 83 21.31 -19.37 22.52
N PHE A 84 22.50 -18.85 22.85
CA PHE A 84 23.75 -19.41 22.33
C PHE A 84 24.00 -20.85 22.82
N ASN A 85 23.84 -21.13 24.11
CA ASN A 85 24.08 -22.46 24.66
C ASN A 85 23.15 -23.51 24.04
N ASP A 86 21.88 -23.15 23.80
CA ASP A 86 20.86 -24.06 23.28
C ASP A 86 20.99 -24.27 21.74
N LEU A 87 21.36 -23.22 20.98
CA LEU A 87 21.49 -23.28 19.50
C LEU A 87 22.93 -23.17 18.99
N GLY A 88 23.61 -22.08 19.35
CA GLY A 88 24.94 -21.73 18.85
C GLY A 88 26.03 -22.74 19.21
N GLN A 89 25.97 -23.33 20.40
CA GLN A 89 26.93 -24.36 20.83
C GLN A 89 26.84 -25.60 19.92
N SER A 90 25.62 -26.01 19.55
CA SER A 90 25.44 -27.17 18.65
C SER A 90 26.01 -26.92 17.25
N VAL A 91 25.88 -25.68 16.74
CA VAL A 91 26.48 -25.24 15.48
C VAL A 91 28.00 -25.31 15.57
N LEU A 92 28.58 -24.80 16.65
CA LEU A 92 30.03 -24.81 16.87
C LEU A 92 30.57 -26.24 17.01
N ASP A 93 29.90 -27.09 17.78
CA ASP A 93 30.30 -28.50 17.98
C ASP A 93 30.26 -29.30 16.68
N ASN A 94 29.24 -29.06 15.84
CA ASN A 94 29.14 -29.69 14.53
C ASN A 94 30.18 -29.15 13.54
N ALA A 95 30.49 -27.84 13.58
CA ALA A 95 31.57 -27.26 12.81
C ALA A 95 32.94 -27.88 13.17
N TRP A 96 33.19 -28.13 14.46
CA TRP A 96 34.41 -28.81 14.92
C TRP A 96 34.53 -30.27 14.44
N LYS A 97 33.41 -30.93 14.16
CA LYS A 97 33.36 -32.27 13.56
C LYS A 97 33.49 -32.25 12.04
N GLY A 98 33.59 -31.08 11.42
CA GLY A 98 33.72 -30.90 9.97
C GLY A 98 32.39 -30.86 9.21
N TYR A 99 31.26 -30.66 9.89
CA TYR A 99 29.96 -30.50 9.22
C TYR A 99 29.73 -29.06 8.78
N ASN A 100 29.11 -28.90 7.61
CA ASN A 100 28.55 -27.61 7.19
C ASN A 100 27.33 -27.31 8.07
N CYS A 101 27.37 -26.19 8.79
CA CYS A 101 26.31 -25.77 9.68
C CYS A 101 25.69 -24.47 9.17
N SER A 102 24.36 -24.36 9.24
CA SER A 102 23.63 -23.14 8.89
C SER A 102 22.64 -22.79 9.98
N LEU A 103 22.62 -21.53 10.38
CA LEU A 103 21.66 -20.95 11.31
C LEU A 103 21.21 -19.61 10.75
N PHE A 104 19.92 -19.46 10.52
CA PHE A 104 19.33 -18.24 9.97
C PHE A 104 18.24 -17.72 10.91
N ALA A 105 18.12 -16.39 11.00
CA ALA A 105 17.05 -15.73 11.75
C ALA A 105 15.95 -15.28 10.79
N TYR A 106 14.71 -15.62 11.10
CA TYR A 106 13.54 -15.29 10.28
C TYR A 106 12.49 -14.54 11.10
N GLY A 107 11.78 -13.59 10.47
CA GLY A 107 10.72 -12.79 11.09
C GLY A 107 10.57 -11.40 10.47
N GLN A 108 9.50 -10.69 10.80
CA GLN A 108 9.24 -9.33 10.30
C GLN A 108 10.36 -8.32 10.65
N THR A 109 10.43 -7.19 9.95
CA THR A 109 11.33 -6.09 10.31
C THR A 109 11.06 -5.61 11.74
N GLY A 110 12.13 -5.38 12.51
CA GLY A 110 12.04 -5.00 13.92
C GLY A 110 11.69 -6.14 14.89
N SER A 111 11.57 -7.41 14.48
CA SER A 111 11.25 -8.55 15.38
C SER A 111 12.40 -9.01 16.30
N GLY A 112 13.64 -8.58 16.04
CA GLY A 112 14.82 -8.98 16.84
C GLY A 112 15.75 -9.98 16.16
N LYS A 113 15.68 -10.12 14.82
CA LYS A 113 16.61 -10.94 14.01
C LYS A 113 18.08 -10.57 14.27
N SER A 114 18.44 -9.30 14.01
CA SER A 114 19.81 -8.79 14.18
C SER A 114 20.24 -8.81 15.65
N TYR A 115 19.31 -8.60 16.59
CA TYR A 115 19.59 -8.73 18.02
C TYR A 115 19.97 -10.16 18.41
N SER A 116 19.30 -11.16 17.86
CA SER A 116 19.60 -12.57 18.16
C SER A 116 20.89 -13.04 17.50
N MET A 117 21.16 -12.62 16.26
CA MET A 117 22.37 -13.01 15.54
C MET A 117 23.61 -12.24 15.97
N THR A 118 23.54 -10.91 15.99
CA THR A 118 24.70 -10.03 16.25
C THR A 118 24.68 -9.49 17.66
N GLY A 119 23.50 -9.08 18.15
CA GLY A 119 23.38 -8.41 19.45
C GLY A 119 23.84 -6.95 19.43
N TYR A 120 23.64 -6.25 20.55
CA TYR A 120 24.04 -4.84 20.71
C TYR A 120 24.76 -4.62 22.04
N GLY A 121 25.82 -3.80 22.00
CA GLY A 121 26.63 -3.50 23.17
C GLY A 121 27.14 -4.77 23.84
N ASN A 122 26.88 -4.90 25.15
CA ASN A 122 27.28 -6.07 25.94
C ASN A 122 26.34 -7.27 25.78
N ASN A 123 25.18 -7.10 25.14
CA ASN A 123 24.25 -8.20 24.82
C ASN A 123 24.64 -8.87 23.48
N LYS A 124 25.86 -9.42 23.42
CA LYS A 124 26.40 -10.11 22.23
C LYS A 124 25.48 -11.24 21.77
N GLY A 125 25.19 -11.31 20.47
CA GLY A 125 24.36 -12.36 19.85
C GLY A 125 25.12 -13.64 19.55
N ILE A 126 24.47 -14.56 18.84
CA ILE A 126 25.03 -15.88 18.50
C ILE A 126 26.36 -15.77 17.75
N VAL A 127 26.47 -14.90 16.76
CA VAL A 127 27.66 -14.76 15.89
C VAL A 127 28.90 -14.34 16.69
N PRO A 128 28.93 -13.21 17.42
CA PRO A 128 30.11 -12.82 18.17
C PRO A 128 30.47 -13.82 19.27
N ILE A 129 29.50 -14.42 19.98
CA ILE A 129 29.79 -15.46 20.98
C ILE A 129 30.40 -16.69 20.30
N CYS A 130 29.86 -17.12 19.16
CA CYS A 130 30.40 -18.25 18.40
C CYS A 130 31.83 -17.98 17.95
N CYS A 131 32.13 -16.79 17.45
CA CYS A 131 33.49 -16.39 17.10
C CYS A 131 34.43 -16.43 18.31
N GLU A 132 34.03 -15.87 19.46
CA GLU A 132 34.83 -15.86 20.69
C GLU A 132 35.14 -17.29 21.17
N GLU A 133 34.13 -18.15 21.27
CA GLU A 133 34.30 -19.54 21.69
C GLU A 133 35.09 -20.36 20.65
N LEU A 134 34.92 -20.09 19.35
CA LEU A 134 35.72 -20.70 18.30
C LEU A 134 37.21 -20.34 18.44
N PHE A 135 37.54 -19.05 18.60
CA PHE A 135 38.94 -18.64 18.75
C PHE A 135 39.56 -19.14 20.04
N LYS A 136 38.80 -19.13 21.15
CA LYS A 136 39.24 -19.74 22.40
C LYS A 136 39.56 -21.22 22.22
N GLY A 137 38.67 -21.97 21.56
CA GLY A 137 38.90 -23.37 21.21
C GLY A 137 40.10 -23.58 20.27
N ILE A 138 40.32 -22.67 19.30
CA ILE A 138 41.52 -22.68 18.44
C ILE A 138 42.78 -22.46 19.27
N GLU A 139 42.80 -21.50 20.20
CA GLU A 139 43.96 -21.21 21.05
C GLU A 139 44.29 -22.36 22.00
N GLU A 140 43.26 -22.96 22.61
CA GLU A 140 43.42 -24.15 23.45
C GLU A 140 43.97 -25.32 22.64
N LYS A 141 43.44 -25.56 21.44
CA LYS A 141 43.98 -26.56 20.50
C LYS A 141 45.37 -26.20 19.98
N LYS A 142 45.72 -24.92 19.78
CA LYS A 142 47.09 -24.49 19.42
C LYS A 142 48.11 -24.86 20.48
N LYS A 143 47.74 -24.72 21.76
CA LYS A 143 48.61 -25.07 22.90
C LYS A 143 48.86 -26.59 22.99
N THR A 144 47.93 -27.40 22.51
CA THR A 144 48.00 -28.87 22.52
C THR A 144 48.43 -29.50 21.18
N ALA A 145 48.29 -28.79 20.07
CA ALA A 145 48.60 -29.30 18.74
C ALA A 145 50.09 -29.14 18.41
N GLN A 146 50.87 -30.18 18.67
CA GLN A 146 52.15 -30.35 18.00
C GLN A 146 51.93 -30.66 16.51
N LYS A 147 52.38 -29.74 15.64
CA LYS A 147 52.84 -29.95 14.25
C LYS A 147 51.89 -30.73 13.29
N GLY A 148 50.72 -30.17 12.98
CA GLY A 148 49.97 -30.56 11.76
C GLY A 148 50.05 -29.49 10.68
N GLU A 149 50.49 -29.84 9.45
CA GLU A 149 50.61 -28.89 8.32
C GLU A 149 49.28 -28.21 7.93
N GLU A 150 48.15 -28.93 8.02
CA GLU A 150 46.83 -28.38 7.68
C GLU A 150 46.39 -27.26 8.62
N PHE A 151 46.68 -27.39 9.91
CA PHE A 151 46.36 -26.37 10.90
C PHE A 151 47.18 -25.09 10.69
N GLN A 152 48.44 -25.22 10.26
CA GLN A 152 49.26 -24.06 9.89
C GLN A 152 48.74 -23.36 8.64
N LYS A 153 48.29 -24.10 7.61
CA LYS A 153 47.66 -23.52 6.41
C LYS A 153 46.39 -22.73 6.76
N LEU A 154 45.56 -23.26 7.67
CA LEU A 154 44.36 -22.57 8.13
C LEU A 154 44.68 -21.26 8.86
N ILE A 155 45.67 -21.27 9.75
CA ILE A 155 46.13 -20.06 10.46
C ILE A 155 46.66 -19.01 9.47
N HIS A 156 47.45 -19.44 8.48
CA HIS A 156 48.00 -18.56 7.46
C HIS A 156 46.89 -17.87 6.65
N ASN A 157 45.90 -18.63 6.19
CA ASN A 157 44.75 -18.08 5.47
C ASN A 157 43.97 -17.07 6.32
N PHE A 158 43.80 -17.37 7.62
CA PHE A 158 43.11 -16.46 8.54
C PHE A 158 43.89 -15.16 8.78
N GLN A 159 45.21 -15.24 8.95
CA GLN A 159 46.07 -14.06 9.08
C GLN A 159 46.04 -13.20 7.82
N LYS A 160 46.02 -13.83 6.63
CA LYS A 160 45.88 -13.13 5.36
C LYS A 160 44.55 -12.37 5.28
N ALA A 161 43.43 -13.00 5.63
CA ALA A 161 42.12 -12.34 5.66
C ALA A 161 42.08 -11.14 6.63
N LEU A 162 42.70 -11.26 7.81
CA LEU A 162 42.84 -10.15 8.77
C LEU A 162 43.68 -9.00 8.22
N ALA A 163 44.78 -9.30 7.51
CA ALA A 163 45.62 -8.29 6.89
C ALA A 163 44.87 -7.53 5.78
N GLU A 164 44.11 -8.25 4.95
CA GLU A 164 43.25 -7.66 3.91
C GLU A 164 42.16 -6.76 4.51
N GLN A 165 41.56 -7.14 5.63
CA GLN A 165 40.61 -6.28 6.35
C GLN A 165 41.27 -4.99 6.87
N LYS A 166 42.43 -5.11 7.53
CA LYS A 166 43.18 -3.93 8.00
C LYS A 166 43.54 -2.99 6.86
N GLN A 167 43.97 -3.55 5.72
CA GLN A 167 44.29 -2.76 4.53
C GLN A 167 43.06 -2.02 4.00
N LYS A 168 41.89 -2.67 3.92
CA LYS A 168 40.64 -2.02 3.51
C LYS A 168 40.24 -0.89 4.47
N GLU A 169 40.42 -1.06 5.77
CA GLU A 169 40.13 -0.01 6.77
C GLU A 169 41.06 1.20 6.65
N GLU A 170 42.34 0.99 6.32
CA GLU A 170 43.25 2.10 6.03
C GLU A 170 42.90 2.80 4.70
N GLU A 171 42.53 2.05 3.65
CA GLU A 171 42.14 2.61 2.35
C GLU A 171 40.87 3.48 2.44
N LYS A 172 39.90 3.11 3.30
CA LYS A 172 38.70 3.90 3.59
C LYS A 172 39.00 5.31 4.11
N LYS A 173 40.12 5.53 4.78
CA LYS A 173 40.48 6.83 5.35
C LYS A 173 40.92 7.85 4.29
N VAL A 174 41.36 7.37 3.13
CA VAL A 174 42.04 8.21 2.11
C VAL A 174 41.37 8.20 0.75
N THR A 175 40.69 7.12 0.37
CA THR A 175 40.07 6.98 -0.96
C THR A 175 38.55 7.13 -0.87
N PRO A 176 37.90 7.91 -1.74
CA PRO A 176 36.43 7.95 -1.81
C PRO A 176 35.85 6.59 -2.22
N TYR A 177 34.68 6.23 -1.69
CA TYR A 177 34.06 4.93 -1.98
C TYR A 177 32.54 4.97 -1.89
N PHE A 178 31.90 4.02 -2.56
CA PHE A 178 30.49 3.68 -2.33
C PHE A 178 30.39 2.56 -1.31
N TRP A 179 29.38 2.63 -0.44
CA TRP A 179 28.99 1.52 0.41
C TRP A 179 27.49 1.24 0.25
N ASN A 180 27.08 -0.02 0.24
CA ASN A 180 25.68 -0.38 0.02
C ASN A 180 24.81 -0.03 1.24
N LEU A 181 23.62 0.49 1.01
CA LEU A 181 22.62 0.73 2.03
C LEU A 181 21.48 -0.28 1.84
N ASN A 182 21.19 -1.07 2.86
CA ASN A 182 20.24 -2.18 2.80
C ASN A 182 19.15 -2.02 3.87
N GLU A 183 17.97 -2.58 3.60
CA GLU A 183 16.85 -2.60 4.56
C GLU A 183 17.23 -3.31 5.86
N ASP A 184 18.03 -4.38 5.79
CA ASP A 184 18.68 -4.94 6.98
C ASP A 184 19.94 -4.14 7.33
N PRO A 185 20.00 -3.46 8.49
CA PRO A 185 21.18 -2.70 8.91
C PRO A 185 22.44 -3.57 8.97
N SER A 186 22.30 -4.87 9.21
CA SER A 186 23.42 -5.82 9.27
C SER A 186 24.04 -6.09 7.90
N LEU A 187 23.31 -5.84 6.81
CA LEU A 187 23.80 -5.99 5.43
C LEU A 187 24.29 -4.68 4.83
N SER A 188 24.03 -3.55 5.50
CA SER A 188 24.55 -2.24 5.09
C SER A 188 26.06 -2.15 5.31
N GLY A 189 26.78 -1.58 4.35
CA GLY A 189 28.23 -1.41 4.39
C GLY A 189 29.05 -2.67 4.13
N MET A 190 28.40 -3.79 3.78
CA MET A 190 29.06 -5.06 3.46
C MET A 190 29.73 -5.05 2.08
N LEU A 191 29.17 -4.28 1.14
CA LEU A 191 29.73 -4.04 -0.19
C LEU A 191 30.36 -2.66 -0.21
N ILE A 192 31.65 -2.60 -0.57
CA ILE A 192 32.42 -1.36 -0.70
C ILE A 192 33.09 -1.34 -2.07
N HIS A 193 32.88 -0.26 -2.81
CA HIS A 193 33.51 -0.01 -4.10
C HIS A 193 34.34 1.27 -4.04
N PHE A 194 35.66 1.13 -4.05
CA PHE A 194 36.59 2.27 -4.02
C PHE A 194 36.64 2.98 -5.37
N CYS A 195 36.49 4.30 -5.35
CA CYS A 195 36.60 5.18 -6.51
C CYS A 195 38.07 5.60 -6.67
N LYS A 196 38.92 4.71 -7.17
CA LYS A 196 40.35 4.99 -7.39
C LYS A 196 40.55 6.06 -8.48
N PRO A 197 41.69 6.78 -8.49
CA PRO A 197 41.99 7.75 -9.54
C PRO A 197 41.84 7.15 -10.94
N GLY A 198 41.19 7.88 -11.84
CA GLY A 198 40.84 7.40 -13.18
C GLY A 198 39.34 7.19 -13.35
N GLN A 199 38.98 6.24 -14.21
CA GLN A 199 37.60 5.98 -14.59
C GLN A 199 37.22 4.53 -14.25
N SER A 200 36.03 4.34 -13.70
CA SER A 200 35.47 3.02 -13.37
C SER A 200 34.07 2.91 -13.95
N ARG A 201 33.81 1.82 -14.65
CA ARG A 201 32.50 1.51 -15.24
C ARG A 201 31.66 0.72 -14.23
N ILE A 202 30.37 1.01 -14.24
CA ILE A 202 29.34 0.35 -13.44
C ILE A 202 28.40 -0.36 -14.40
N GLY A 203 28.09 -1.64 -14.14
CA GLY A 203 27.12 -2.37 -14.94
C GLY A 203 27.04 -3.84 -14.58
N THR A 204 26.29 -4.61 -15.37
CA THR A 204 26.19 -6.06 -15.15
C THR A 204 27.48 -6.79 -15.51
N LYS A 205 27.72 -7.96 -14.89
CA LYS A 205 28.82 -8.88 -15.22
C LYS A 205 28.86 -9.31 -16.71
N ASN A 206 27.75 -9.16 -17.43
CA ASN A 206 27.60 -9.59 -18.82
C ASN A 206 28.23 -8.59 -19.82
N ALA A 207 28.66 -7.40 -19.38
CA ALA A 207 29.34 -6.44 -20.25
C ALA A 207 30.67 -7.00 -20.78
N LYS A 208 31.05 -6.58 -21.99
CA LYS A 208 32.31 -7.01 -22.63
C LYS A 208 33.14 -5.79 -23.02
N PRO A 209 34.27 -5.50 -22.36
CA PRO A 209 34.81 -6.21 -21.18
C PRO A 209 34.00 -5.93 -19.89
N PRO A 210 34.02 -6.84 -18.89
CA PRO A 210 33.29 -6.66 -17.63
C PRO A 210 33.62 -5.33 -16.94
N PRO A 211 32.65 -4.68 -16.30
CA PRO A 211 32.88 -3.43 -15.60
C PRO A 211 33.66 -3.67 -14.29
N GLU A 212 34.36 -2.65 -13.82
CA GLU A 212 35.12 -2.69 -12.57
C GLU A 212 34.18 -2.77 -11.35
N ILE A 213 33.04 -2.08 -11.43
CA ILE A 213 31.97 -2.15 -10.44
C ILE A 213 30.81 -2.96 -11.04
N GLN A 214 30.74 -4.22 -10.65
CA GLN A 214 29.72 -5.14 -11.13
C GLN A 214 28.51 -5.10 -10.20
N LEU A 215 27.38 -4.67 -10.74
CA LEU A 215 26.11 -4.66 -10.04
C LEU A 215 25.18 -5.70 -10.67
N SER A 216 24.27 -6.23 -9.85
CA SER A 216 23.21 -7.13 -10.30
C SER A 216 21.89 -6.62 -9.76
N GLY A 217 20.80 -6.89 -10.48
CA GLY A 217 19.46 -6.44 -10.10
C GLY A 217 18.72 -5.75 -11.24
N LEU A 218 17.44 -5.53 -10.98
CA LEU A 218 16.50 -5.01 -11.97
C LEU A 218 16.89 -3.61 -12.46
N ASN A 219 16.74 -3.38 -13.78
CA ASN A 219 17.10 -2.14 -14.48
C ASN A 219 18.58 -1.74 -14.44
N ILE A 220 19.48 -2.66 -14.08
CA ILE A 220 20.92 -2.45 -14.27
C ILE A 220 21.29 -2.79 -15.72
N GLN A 221 21.97 -1.87 -16.39
CA GLN A 221 22.39 -2.03 -17.78
C GLN A 221 23.76 -2.71 -17.85
N MET A 222 24.10 -3.30 -19.01
CA MET A 222 25.45 -3.84 -19.23
C MET A 222 26.53 -2.78 -19.00
N GLU A 223 26.30 -1.57 -19.53
CA GLU A 223 27.04 -0.37 -19.18
C GLU A 223 26.05 0.64 -18.59
N HIS A 224 25.98 0.72 -17.26
CA HIS A 224 24.95 1.47 -16.55
C HIS A 224 25.40 2.89 -16.18
N ALA A 225 26.61 3.06 -15.67
CA ALA A 225 27.14 4.38 -15.39
C ALA A 225 28.66 4.35 -15.41
N THR A 226 29.26 5.54 -15.45
CA THR A 226 30.71 5.70 -15.36
C THR A 226 31.03 6.69 -14.26
N VAL A 227 31.90 6.27 -13.34
CA VAL A 227 32.42 7.10 -12.26
C VAL A 227 33.83 7.54 -12.62
N THR A 228 34.10 8.83 -12.47
CA THR A 228 35.40 9.41 -12.77
C THR A 228 35.94 10.08 -11.51
N ASN A 229 37.11 9.67 -11.04
CA ASN A 229 37.84 10.35 -9.99
C ASN A 229 39.06 11.08 -10.59
N LYS A 230 38.99 12.41 -10.63
CA LYS A 230 40.12 13.28 -11.01
C LYS A 230 40.46 14.18 -9.82
N ASP A 231 41.68 14.09 -9.33
CA ASP A 231 42.19 14.93 -8.23
C ASP A 231 41.31 14.92 -6.96
N ASN A 232 40.81 13.74 -6.56
CA ASN A 232 39.84 13.59 -5.47
C ASN A 232 38.55 14.40 -5.69
N LYS A 233 38.12 14.55 -6.94
CA LYS A 233 36.78 15.00 -7.31
C LYS A 233 36.12 13.87 -8.07
N VAL A 234 35.07 13.31 -7.48
CA VAL A 234 34.38 12.15 -8.03
C VAL A 234 33.08 12.61 -8.69
N SER A 235 32.97 12.39 -9.99
CA SER A 235 31.75 12.61 -10.76
C SER A 235 31.18 11.28 -11.24
N ILE A 236 29.86 11.27 -11.46
CA ILE A 236 29.14 10.13 -12.02
C ILE A 236 28.36 10.55 -13.25
N LYS A 237 28.42 9.73 -14.30
CA LYS A 237 27.73 9.95 -15.56
C LYS A 237 26.89 8.71 -15.92
N PRO A 238 25.57 8.81 -16.05
CA PRO A 238 24.72 7.72 -16.51
C PRO A 238 24.97 7.44 -18.00
N THR A 239 24.89 6.18 -18.41
CA THR A 239 24.89 5.79 -19.83
C THR A 239 23.49 6.00 -20.43
N PHE A 240 23.38 6.06 -21.76
CA PHE A 240 22.09 6.23 -22.44
C PHE A 240 21.09 5.16 -21.96
N GLN A 241 19.91 5.59 -21.47
CA GLN A 241 18.82 4.74 -20.93
C GLN A 241 19.07 4.07 -19.56
N SER A 242 20.12 4.44 -18.84
CA SER A 242 20.31 4.02 -17.44
C SER A 242 19.53 4.91 -16.47
N ALA A 243 18.90 4.30 -15.47
CA ALA A 243 18.25 5.01 -14.38
C ALA A 243 19.25 5.16 -13.22
N VAL A 244 19.76 6.38 -13.02
CA VAL A 244 20.60 6.75 -11.88
C VAL A 244 19.92 7.89 -11.13
N ILE A 245 19.63 7.66 -9.86
CA ILE A 245 18.99 8.64 -8.99
C ILE A 245 19.96 9.05 -7.91
N ILE A 246 20.21 10.36 -7.77
CA ILE A 246 21.03 10.94 -6.70
C ILE A 246 20.11 11.78 -5.81
N ASN A 247 20.02 11.44 -4.53
CA ASN A 247 19.22 12.19 -3.55
C ASN A 247 17.76 12.39 -4.00
N GLY A 248 17.18 11.36 -4.62
CA GLY A 248 15.82 11.37 -5.19
C GLY A 248 15.68 12.01 -6.58
N LYS A 249 16.72 12.68 -7.09
CA LYS A 249 16.72 13.28 -8.42
C LYS A 249 17.37 12.35 -9.45
N GLU A 250 16.60 11.98 -10.47
CA GLU A 250 17.13 11.25 -11.62
C GLU A 250 18.05 12.17 -12.46
N ILE A 251 19.23 11.66 -12.81
CA ILE A 251 20.23 12.41 -13.56
C ILE A 251 20.34 11.88 -14.98
N SER A 252 20.60 12.79 -15.93
CA SER A 252 20.83 12.46 -17.35
C SER A 252 22.17 13.00 -17.88
N LYS A 253 22.85 13.81 -17.06
CA LYS A 253 24.16 14.41 -17.34
C LYS A 253 25.11 14.03 -16.21
N GLU A 254 26.40 14.30 -16.43
CA GLU A 254 27.42 14.12 -15.40
C GLU A 254 27.16 15.06 -14.21
N GLU A 255 27.16 14.51 -13.00
CA GLU A 255 27.01 15.26 -11.75
C GLU A 255 28.18 14.95 -10.79
N LEU A 256 28.58 15.96 -10.00
CA LEU A 256 29.63 15.84 -8.98
C LEU A 256 29.04 15.26 -7.69
N LEU A 257 29.69 14.24 -7.13
CA LEU A 257 29.28 13.59 -5.90
C LEU A 257 29.93 14.24 -4.67
N HIS A 258 29.16 14.31 -3.60
CA HIS A 258 29.57 14.83 -2.29
C HIS A 258 29.34 13.80 -1.21
N HIS A 259 30.08 13.92 -0.10
CA HIS A 259 29.91 13.03 1.04
C HIS A 259 28.44 12.94 1.50
N ASN A 260 27.96 11.71 1.73
CA ASN A 260 26.59 11.32 2.05
C ASN A 260 25.57 11.47 0.92
N ASP A 261 25.97 11.59 -0.34
CA ASP A 261 25.03 11.41 -1.44
C ASP A 261 24.47 9.98 -1.46
N ARG A 262 23.16 9.84 -1.70
CA ARG A 262 22.43 8.57 -1.82
C ARG A 262 22.22 8.31 -3.30
N ILE A 263 22.80 7.24 -3.81
CA ILE A 263 22.78 6.88 -5.22
C ILE A 263 22.04 5.57 -5.38
N LEU A 264 20.91 5.59 -6.10
CA LEU A 264 20.21 4.39 -6.52
C LEU A 264 20.56 4.09 -7.98
N PHE A 265 21.16 2.92 -8.20
CA PHE A 265 21.37 2.36 -9.53
C PHE A 265 20.23 1.40 -9.88
N GLY A 266 19.63 1.57 -11.06
CA GLY A 266 18.51 0.75 -11.51
C GLY A 266 17.31 0.91 -10.57
N SER A 267 16.86 -0.19 -9.94
CA SER A 267 15.68 -0.17 -9.05
C SER A 267 15.93 -0.66 -7.62
N THR A 268 17.09 -1.26 -7.33
CA THR A 268 17.35 -1.95 -6.06
C THR A 268 18.71 -1.67 -5.45
N ASN A 269 19.65 -1.13 -6.23
CA ASN A 269 21.04 -0.99 -5.80
C ASN A 269 21.25 0.38 -5.17
N LEU A 270 20.90 0.50 -3.89
CA LEU A 270 21.08 1.73 -3.12
C LEU A 270 22.47 1.76 -2.48
N PHE A 271 23.21 2.82 -2.78
CA PHE A 271 24.55 3.08 -2.26
C PHE A 271 24.62 4.47 -1.65
N VAL A 272 25.58 4.65 -0.75
CA VAL A 272 25.92 5.94 -0.19
C VAL A 272 27.36 6.25 -0.56
N PHE A 273 27.62 7.46 -1.02
CA PHE A 273 28.95 7.92 -1.36
C PHE A 273 29.65 8.52 -0.14
N HIS A 274 30.82 7.99 0.18
CA HIS A 274 31.69 8.51 1.23
C HIS A 274 32.91 9.19 0.59
N HIS A 275 33.06 10.49 0.86
CA HIS A 275 34.22 11.26 0.46
C HIS A 275 35.03 11.72 1.69
N PRO A 276 36.24 11.17 1.96
CA PRO A 276 36.99 11.46 3.19
C PRO A 276 37.36 12.93 3.38
N VAL A 277 37.71 13.64 2.30
CA VAL A 277 38.09 15.06 2.35
C VAL A 277 36.89 15.94 2.68
N ASP A 278 35.79 15.82 1.93
CA ASP A 278 34.52 16.49 2.22
C ASP A 278 34.03 16.21 3.65
N TYR A 279 34.11 14.96 4.11
CA TYR A 279 33.73 14.59 5.47
C TYR A 279 34.55 15.37 6.52
N ALA A 280 35.88 15.37 6.37
CA ALA A 280 36.76 16.12 7.26
C ALA A 280 36.51 17.64 7.21
N GLN A 281 36.17 18.18 6.04
CA GLN A 281 35.80 19.59 5.90
C GLN A 281 34.47 19.91 6.61
N GLN A 282 33.45 19.05 6.49
CA GLN A 282 32.17 19.22 7.17
C GLN A 282 32.30 19.18 8.70
N LEU A 283 33.14 18.27 9.22
CA LEU A 283 33.47 18.22 10.65
C LEU A 283 34.17 19.50 11.13
N LYS A 284 35.13 20.02 10.37
CA LYS A 284 35.81 21.29 10.68
C LYS A 284 34.86 22.49 10.69
N GLN A 285 33.77 22.44 9.92
CA GLN A 285 32.70 23.45 9.90
C GLN A 285 31.69 23.28 11.04
N GLY A 286 31.89 22.33 11.96
CA GLY A 286 30.99 22.08 13.09
C GLY A 286 29.65 21.45 12.70
N LYS A 287 29.51 20.91 11.47
CA LYS A 287 28.28 20.23 11.06
C LYS A 287 28.18 18.85 11.72
N LYS A 288 27.00 18.52 12.25
CA LYS A 288 26.69 17.16 12.70
C LYS A 288 26.47 16.28 11.47
N VAL A 289 27.40 15.37 11.19
CA VAL A 289 27.33 14.48 10.02
C VAL A 289 26.80 13.13 10.46
N GLU A 290 25.48 12.93 10.36
CA GLU A 290 24.85 11.64 10.61
C GLU A 290 24.92 10.75 9.37
N ALA A 291 25.19 9.46 9.56
CA ALA A 291 25.14 8.50 8.46
C ALA A 291 23.69 8.30 7.99
N PRO A 292 23.43 8.28 6.68
CA PRO A 292 22.09 8.03 6.16
C PRO A 292 21.66 6.59 6.48
N THR A 293 20.38 6.45 6.86
CA THR A 293 19.71 5.17 7.09
C THR A 293 18.88 4.78 5.87
N PHE A 294 18.64 3.49 5.66
CA PHE A 294 17.83 3.00 4.52
C PHE A 294 16.45 3.67 4.47
N GLU A 295 15.77 3.77 5.61
CA GLU A 295 14.44 4.39 5.72
C GLU A 295 14.45 5.86 5.25
N LYS A 296 15.31 6.71 5.83
CA LYS A 296 15.46 8.12 5.41
C LYS A 296 15.84 8.27 3.93
N ALA A 297 16.76 7.44 3.43
CA ALA A 297 17.17 7.50 2.02
C ALA A 297 16.01 7.11 1.09
N GLN A 298 15.22 6.10 1.49
CA GLN A 298 14.04 5.67 0.76
C GLN A 298 12.95 6.73 0.78
N GLU A 299 12.73 7.40 1.92
CA GLU A 299 11.80 8.53 2.05
C GLU A 299 12.19 9.67 1.10
N GLU A 300 13.44 10.14 1.11
CA GLU A 300 13.91 11.23 0.24
C GLU A 300 13.74 10.91 -1.26
N ILE A 301 14.06 9.67 -1.65
CA ILE A 301 13.88 9.22 -3.03
C ILE A 301 12.40 9.18 -3.40
N SER A 302 11.57 8.71 -2.47
CA SER A 302 10.13 8.59 -2.67
C SER A 302 9.43 9.95 -2.63
N GLU A 303 9.86 10.92 -1.82
CA GLU A 303 9.30 12.27 -1.77
C GLU A 303 9.40 12.98 -3.13
N THR A 304 10.57 12.89 -3.77
CA THR A 304 10.78 13.45 -5.10
C THR A 304 9.91 12.73 -6.14
N ALA A 305 9.74 11.41 -6.00
CA ALA A 305 8.88 10.62 -6.86
C ALA A 305 7.39 10.94 -6.65
N LEU A 306 6.95 11.15 -5.41
CA LEU A 306 5.58 11.53 -5.01
C LEU A 306 5.20 12.90 -5.57
N GLN A 307 6.12 13.88 -5.51
CA GLN A 307 5.93 15.19 -6.16
C GLN A 307 5.69 15.06 -7.67
N LYS A 308 6.41 14.16 -8.37
CA LYS A 308 6.20 13.88 -9.80
C LYS A 308 4.85 13.21 -10.11
N VAL A 309 4.22 12.57 -9.12
CA VAL A 309 2.87 11.98 -9.26
C VAL A 309 1.77 12.97 -8.84
N GLY A 310 2.13 14.24 -8.53
CA GLY A 310 1.18 15.29 -8.16
C GLY A 310 0.78 15.28 -6.69
N PHE A 311 1.50 14.53 -5.85
CA PHE A 311 1.35 14.59 -4.39
C PHE A 311 2.30 15.63 -3.82
N SER A 312 1.73 16.74 -3.33
CA SER A 312 2.49 17.75 -2.58
C SER A 312 2.62 17.31 -1.13
N LYS A 313 3.64 17.82 -0.41
CA LYS A 313 3.75 17.64 1.04
C LYS A 313 2.39 17.93 1.70
N VAL A 314 1.80 16.91 2.31
CA VAL A 314 0.97 17.16 3.48
C VAL A 314 1.97 17.64 4.53
N GLY A 315 1.76 18.83 5.09
CA GLY A 315 2.68 19.39 6.10
C GLY A 315 2.82 18.45 7.30
N GLN A 316 3.61 18.86 8.30
CA GLN A 316 3.70 18.18 9.61
C GLN A 316 2.35 18.10 10.38
N SER A 317 1.24 18.44 9.73
CA SER A 317 -0.15 18.42 10.19
C SER A 317 -1.06 17.53 9.30
N GLY A 318 -0.54 16.46 8.71
CA GLY A 318 -1.36 15.45 8.03
C GLY A 318 -2.19 14.62 9.00
N SER A 319 -3.37 14.20 8.57
CA SER A 319 -4.19 13.26 9.36
C SER A 319 -3.44 11.93 9.53
N LYS A 320 -3.80 11.13 10.54
CA LYS A 320 -3.21 9.78 10.72
C LYS A 320 -3.36 8.91 9.48
N GLU A 321 -4.42 9.11 8.70
CA GLU A 321 -4.71 8.36 7.49
C GLU A 321 -3.78 8.77 6.33
N ASP A 322 -3.44 10.07 6.24
CA ASP A 322 -2.51 10.58 5.22
C ASP A 322 -1.10 10.01 5.41
N LEU A 323 -0.65 9.89 6.66
CA LEU A 323 0.66 9.30 6.98
C LEU A 323 0.71 7.80 6.62
N VAL A 324 -0.38 7.06 6.85
CA VAL A 324 -0.47 5.65 6.45
C VAL A 324 -0.48 5.52 4.93
N LEU A 325 -1.24 6.39 4.24
CA LEU A 325 -1.26 6.41 2.78
C LEU A 325 0.12 6.73 2.19
N GLN A 326 0.86 7.64 2.83
CA GLN A 326 2.23 7.97 2.45
C GLN A 326 3.17 6.78 2.63
N ASP A 327 3.12 6.08 3.78
CA ASP A 327 3.92 4.86 4.02
C ASP A 327 3.61 3.76 2.99
N ASP A 328 2.32 3.53 2.70
CA ASP A 328 1.89 2.57 1.68
C ASP A 328 2.45 2.91 0.29
N LEU A 329 2.46 4.20 -0.09
CA LEU A 329 2.99 4.66 -1.37
C LEU A 329 4.51 4.48 -1.47
N VAL A 330 5.24 4.89 -0.43
CA VAL A 330 6.71 4.75 -0.33
C VAL A 330 7.12 3.29 -0.50
N ARG A 331 6.36 2.35 0.08
CA ARG A 331 6.61 0.91 -0.05
C ARG A 331 6.22 0.35 -1.42
N THR A 332 5.10 0.79 -1.98
CA THR A 332 4.53 0.18 -3.19
C THR A 332 5.24 0.67 -4.46
N MET A 333 5.70 1.92 -4.50
CA MET A 333 6.27 2.53 -5.71
C MET A 333 7.54 1.82 -6.23
N PRO A 334 8.53 1.47 -5.39
CA PRO A 334 9.69 0.69 -5.83
C PRO A 334 9.28 -0.68 -6.39
N MET A 335 8.29 -1.33 -5.77
CA MET A 335 7.81 -2.63 -6.19
C MET A 335 7.13 -2.58 -7.56
N VAL A 336 6.30 -1.57 -7.82
CA VAL A 336 5.67 -1.37 -9.14
C VAL A 336 6.73 -1.11 -10.21
N ASN A 337 7.77 -0.33 -9.90
CA ASN A 337 8.89 -0.10 -10.81
C ASN A 337 9.66 -1.41 -11.09
N GLN A 338 9.86 -2.26 -10.09
CA GLN A 338 10.47 -3.58 -10.24
C GLN A 338 9.61 -4.50 -11.13
N CYS A 339 8.29 -4.55 -10.94
CA CYS A 339 7.40 -5.36 -11.79
C CYS A 339 7.42 -4.90 -13.25
N ASN A 340 7.45 -3.58 -13.50
CA ASN A 340 7.63 -3.04 -14.85
C ASN A 340 8.99 -3.42 -15.45
N ALA A 341 10.06 -3.39 -14.66
CA ALA A 341 11.39 -3.83 -15.08
C ALA A 341 11.39 -5.31 -15.50
N MET A 342 10.82 -6.17 -14.65
CA MET A 342 10.70 -7.60 -14.94
C MET A 342 9.86 -7.84 -16.20
N SER A 343 8.72 -7.16 -16.34
CA SER A 343 7.91 -7.28 -17.54
C SER A 343 8.65 -6.81 -18.80
N GLU A 344 9.49 -5.78 -18.72
CA GLU A 344 10.32 -5.32 -19.83
C GLU A 344 11.38 -6.36 -20.20
N CYS A 345 12.14 -6.86 -19.23
CA CYS A 345 13.19 -7.86 -19.44
C CYS A 345 12.65 -9.18 -20.00
N LEU A 346 11.53 -9.65 -19.47
CA LEU A 346 10.88 -10.90 -19.88
C LEU A 346 9.96 -10.72 -21.11
N ASN A 347 9.85 -9.50 -21.62
CA ASN A 347 8.98 -9.14 -22.74
C ASN A 347 7.49 -9.56 -22.57
N LYS A 348 6.96 -9.48 -21.35
CA LYS A 348 5.59 -9.93 -21.00
C LYS A 348 4.47 -8.97 -21.44
N LYS A 349 4.81 -7.76 -21.92
CA LYS A 349 3.85 -6.75 -22.42
C LYS A 349 2.77 -6.39 -21.40
N ARG A 350 3.16 -6.31 -20.12
CA ARG A 350 2.32 -5.83 -19.03
C ARG A 350 2.87 -4.52 -18.48
N PHE A 351 1.99 -3.64 -18.04
CA PHE A 351 2.37 -2.40 -17.40
C PHE A 351 1.63 -2.24 -16.08
N PHE A 352 2.35 -1.84 -15.05
CA PHE A 352 1.84 -1.67 -13.70
C PHE A 352 1.90 -0.19 -13.31
N GLU A 353 0.82 0.31 -12.74
CA GLU A 353 0.77 1.67 -12.18
C GLU A 353 0.09 1.67 -10.81
N ILE A 354 0.47 2.64 -9.98
CA ILE A 354 -0.21 2.87 -8.70
C ILE A 354 -1.55 3.56 -8.98
N ALA A 355 -2.58 3.08 -8.31
CA ALA A 355 -3.89 3.69 -8.28
C ALA A 355 -4.32 3.96 -6.82
N LEU A 356 -4.77 5.18 -6.56
CA LEU A 356 -5.36 5.57 -5.29
C LEU A 356 -6.86 5.44 -5.37
N VAL A 357 -7.44 4.59 -4.54
CA VAL A 357 -8.86 4.24 -4.59
C VAL A 357 -9.53 4.63 -3.28
N SER A 358 -10.48 5.58 -3.35
CA SER A 358 -11.25 6.02 -2.20
C SER A 358 -12.20 4.92 -1.71
N PRO A 359 -12.69 4.97 -0.46
CA PRO A 359 -13.70 4.05 0.04
C PRO A 359 -14.94 4.03 -0.85
N GLN A 360 -15.42 5.19 -1.27
CA GLN A 360 -16.63 5.32 -2.08
C GLN A 360 -16.46 4.67 -3.45
N ALA A 361 -15.30 4.84 -4.08
CA ALA A 361 -14.97 4.16 -5.34
C ALA A 361 -14.90 2.62 -5.18
N ARG A 362 -14.66 2.12 -3.95
CA ARG A 362 -14.71 0.69 -3.62
C ARG A 362 -16.10 0.20 -3.21
N GLY A 363 -17.12 1.07 -3.21
CA GLY A 363 -18.45 0.74 -2.72
C GLY A 363 -18.59 0.75 -1.19
N LEU A 364 -17.64 1.37 -0.49
CA LEU A 364 -17.64 1.48 0.97
C LEU A 364 -18.15 2.86 1.40
N LYS A 365 -18.90 2.89 2.50
CA LYS A 365 -19.39 4.14 3.12
C LYS A 365 -18.27 4.93 3.79
N GLU A 366 -17.47 4.22 4.57
CA GLU A 366 -16.38 4.76 5.39
C GLU A 366 -15.09 3.98 5.13
N GLY A 367 -13.97 4.55 5.56
CA GLY A 367 -12.63 3.98 5.43
C GLY A 367 -11.63 5.01 4.92
N ARG A 368 -10.39 4.57 4.75
CA ARG A 368 -9.33 5.40 4.16
C ARG A 368 -9.18 5.15 2.65
N THR A 369 -8.55 6.09 1.97
CA THR A 369 -8.01 5.83 0.63
C THR A 369 -6.94 4.75 0.70
N GLU A 370 -6.96 3.81 -0.23
CA GLU A 370 -6.01 2.70 -0.30
C GLU A 370 -5.18 2.74 -1.58
N VAL A 371 -3.94 2.27 -1.47
CA VAL A 371 -3.03 2.05 -2.59
C VAL A 371 -3.35 0.69 -3.21
N MET A 372 -3.73 0.71 -4.48
CA MET A 372 -3.89 -0.48 -5.32
C MET A 372 -2.94 -0.41 -6.51
N VAL A 373 -2.73 -1.53 -7.18
CA VAL A 373 -1.91 -1.59 -8.39
C VAL A 373 -2.79 -1.93 -9.59
N LYS A 374 -2.85 -1.03 -10.57
CA LYS A 374 -3.49 -1.32 -11.86
C LYS A 374 -2.49 -2.03 -12.76
N MET A 375 -2.84 -3.22 -13.22
CA MET A 375 -2.14 -3.92 -14.28
C MET A 375 -2.85 -3.67 -15.60
N LYS A 376 -2.12 -3.32 -16.66
CA LYS A 376 -2.61 -3.16 -18.03
C LYS A 376 -1.91 -4.14 -18.96
N ASN A 377 -2.67 -4.85 -19.78
CA ASN A 377 -2.15 -5.60 -20.92
C ASN A 377 -2.00 -4.63 -22.09
N LEU A 378 -0.76 -4.45 -22.56
CA LEU A 378 -0.42 -3.46 -23.58
C LEU A 378 -0.83 -3.87 -25.00
N GLU A 379 -1.23 -5.13 -25.20
CA GLU A 379 -1.62 -5.66 -26.52
C GLU A 379 -3.10 -5.47 -26.81
N ASN A 380 -3.96 -5.67 -25.80
CA ASN A 380 -5.41 -5.58 -25.94
C ASN A 380 -6.03 -4.42 -25.13
N GLY A 381 -5.26 -3.76 -24.28
CA GLY A 381 -5.72 -2.65 -23.45
C GLY A 381 -6.58 -3.06 -22.24
N ASN A 382 -6.64 -4.35 -21.91
CA ASN A 382 -7.34 -4.83 -20.73
C ASN A 382 -6.65 -4.35 -19.45
N GLU A 383 -7.44 -4.01 -18.45
CA GLU A 383 -6.98 -3.42 -17.19
C GLU A 383 -7.55 -4.19 -16.00
N TRP A 384 -6.75 -4.41 -14.97
CA TRP A 384 -7.17 -5.05 -13.73
C TRP A 384 -6.63 -4.27 -12.53
N MET A 385 -7.46 -4.16 -11.49
CA MET A 385 -7.09 -3.53 -10.23
C MET A 385 -6.75 -4.61 -9.20
N TRP A 386 -5.54 -4.58 -8.68
CA TRP A 386 -5.08 -5.53 -7.68
C TRP A 386 -4.96 -4.86 -6.31
N PRO A 387 -5.62 -5.42 -5.27
CA PRO A 387 -5.30 -5.08 -3.89
C PRO A 387 -3.82 -5.35 -3.58
N TYR A 388 -3.28 -4.63 -2.61
CA TYR A 388 -1.87 -4.73 -2.23
C TYR A 388 -1.41 -6.17 -1.98
N ASP A 389 -2.16 -6.97 -1.22
CA ASP A 389 -1.79 -8.35 -0.91
C ASP A 389 -1.71 -9.24 -2.15
N LYS A 390 -2.64 -9.08 -3.09
CA LYS A 390 -2.62 -9.82 -4.37
C LYS A 390 -1.40 -9.42 -5.19
N PHE A 391 -1.13 -8.11 -5.29
CA PHE A 391 0.03 -7.60 -5.99
C PHE A 391 1.34 -8.10 -5.39
N LEU A 392 1.49 -8.06 -4.05
CA LEU A 392 2.68 -8.53 -3.34
C LEU A 392 2.94 -10.01 -3.63
N ASN A 393 1.91 -10.85 -3.53
CA ASN A 393 2.01 -12.28 -3.85
C ASN A 393 2.39 -12.53 -5.32
N ARG A 394 1.81 -11.77 -6.26
CA ARG A 394 2.16 -11.87 -7.69
C ARG A 394 3.60 -11.41 -7.94
N LYS A 395 4.03 -10.31 -7.32
CA LYS A 395 5.39 -9.77 -7.42
C LYS A 395 6.45 -10.79 -7.01
N TYR A 396 6.27 -11.52 -5.91
CA TYR A 396 7.23 -12.55 -5.51
C TYR A 396 7.37 -13.66 -6.56
N LYS A 397 6.27 -14.10 -7.18
CA LYS A 397 6.31 -15.06 -8.27
C LYS A 397 6.94 -14.50 -9.54
N MET A 398 6.74 -13.20 -9.82
CA MET A 398 7.44 -12.52 -10.93
C MET A 398 8.96 -12.51 -10.70
N GLU A 399 9.40 -12.31 -9.46
CA GLU A 399 10.83 -12.34 -9.11
C GLU A 399 11.42 -13.73 -9.24
N GLU A 400 10.70 -14.77 -8.82
CA GLU A 400 11.10 -16.17 -9.00
C GLU A 400 11.30 -16.48 -10.49
N MET A 401 10.28 -16.21 -11.32
CA MET A 401 10.36 -16.37 -12.78
C MET A 401 11.53 -15.58 -13.41
N TYR A 402 11.79 -14.36 -12.93
CA TYR A 402 12.90 -13.54 -13.42
C TYR A 402 14.27 -14.10 -13.03
N ASN A 403 14.40 -14.66 -11.83
CA ASN A 403 15.65 -15.30 -11.39
C ASN A 403 15.94 -16.54 -12.23
N ASP A 404 14.93 -17.36 -12.51
CA ASP A 404 15.07 -18.56 -13.34
C ASP A 404 15.49 -18.19 -14.77
N PHE A 405 14.93 -17.10 -15.32
CA PHE A 405 15.35 -16.52 -16.59
C PHE A 405 16.83 -16.09 -16.59
N ILE A 406 17.28 -15.39 -15.54
CA ILE A 406 18.69 -14.96 -15.43
C ILE A 406 19.64 -16.15 -15.35
N ASN A 407 19.21 -17.24 -14.71
CA ASN A 407 20.00 -18.45 -14.53
C ASN A 407 19.97 -19.39 -15.74
N ASP A 408 19.27 -19.01 -16.82
CA ASP A 408 19.11 -19.80 -18.05
C ASP A 408 18.49 -21.20 -17.77
N GLU A 409 17.57 -21.26 -16.80
CA GLU A 409 16.82 -22.48 -16.49
C GLU A 409 15.84 -22.82 -17.63
N LYS A 410 15.69 -24.10 -17.95
CA LYS A 410 15.06 -24.53 -19.22
C LYS A 410 13.55 -24.29 -19.36
N ASP A 411 12.85 -23.91 -18.30
CA ASP A 411 11.38 -23.82 -18.27
C ASP A 411 10.87 -22.60 -17.49
N TRP A 412 11.64 -21.50 -17.44
CA TRP A 412 11.23 -20.28 -16.72
C TRP A 412 9.96 -19.64 -17.30
N ASP A 413 9.68 -19.83 -18.59
CA ASP A 413 8.51 -19.26 -19.27
C ASP A 413 7.28 -20.17 -19.08
N GLU A 414 6.61 -19.97 -17.96
CA GLU A 414 5.41 -20.72 -17.56
C GLU A 414 4.21 -20.44 -18.49
N PRO A 415 3.28 -21.40 -18.66
CA PRO A 415 2.07 -21.21 -19.45
C PRO A 415 1.13 -20.16 -18.82
N PRO A 416 0.18 -19.59 -19.59
CA PRO A 416 -0.66 -18.47 -19.16
C PRO A 416 -1.41 -18.68 -17.83
N GLU A 417 -1.78 -19.92 -17.49
CA GLU A 417 -2.51 -20.24 -16.26
C GLU A 417 -1.63 -20.10 -15.00
N LYS A 418 -0.31 -20.23 -15.16
CA LYS A 418 0.69 -20.12 -14.09
C LYS A 418 1.49 -18.81 -14.16
N ASP A 419 1.45 -18.12 -15.30
CA ASP A 419 2.19 -16.88 -15.52
C ASP A 419 1.77 -15.81 -14.48
N PRO A 420 2.70 -15.33 -13.64
CA PRO A 420 2.40 -14.33 -12.64
C PRO A 420 2.01 -12.97 -13.24
N PHE A 421 2.33 -12.71 -14.50
CA PHE A 421 1.94 -11.53 -15.29
C PHE A 421 0.56 -11.64 -15.95
N GLU A 422 -0.12 -12.79 -15.84
CA GLU A 422 -1.42 -13.02 -16.46
C GLU A 422 -2.59 -12.90 -15.47
N GLU A 423 -3.68 -12.31 -15.97
CA GLU A 423 -4.97 -12.26 -15.31
C GLU A 423 -6.07 -12.52 -16.34
N SER A 424 -7.08 -13.32 -15.96
CA SER A 424 -8.12 -13.72 -16.90
C SER A 424 -8.96 -12.52 -17.32
N ALA A 425 -9.32 -12.45 -18.61
CA ALA A 425 -10.28 -11.47 -19.10
C ALA A 425 -11.71 -11.74 -18.56
N ASP A 426 -12.00 -12.97 -18.15
CA ASP A 426 -13.26 -13.36 -17.49
C ASP A 426 -13.30 -12.92 -16.01
N SER A 427 -12.17 -12.49 -15.43
CA SER A 427 -12.14 -11.90 -14.09
C SER A 427 -12.97 -10.61 -14.08
N ALA A 428 -13.96 -10.55 -13.19
CA ALA A 428 -14.80 -9.36 -13.05
C ALA A 428 -13.96 -8.15 -12.60
N VAL A 429 -14.08 -7.05 -13.34
CA VAL A 429 -13.42 -5.78 -13.02
C VAL A 429 -14.47 -4.71 -12.75
N LEU A 430 -14.21 -3.86 -11.76
CA LEU A 430 -15.07 -2.73 -11.45
C LEU A 430 -14.92 -1.68 -12.55
N ILE A 431 -15.99 -1.42 -13.30
CA ILE A 431 -16.03 -0.35 -14.32
C ILE A 431 -16.17 1.00 -13.62
N GLY A 432 -17.07 1.05 -12.64
CA GLY A 432 -17.34 2.25 -11.87
C GLY A 432 -18.46 2.05 -10.85
N SER A 433 -18.82 3.15 -10.20
CA SER A 433 -19.86 3.18 -9.18
C SER A 433 -20.81 4.34 -9.40
N VAL A 434 -22.03 4.20 -8.88
CA VAL A 434 -23.08 5.21 -8.89
C VAL A 434 -23.56 5.41 -7.46
N GLN A 435 -23.63 6.67 -7.02
CA GLN A 435 -24.18 7.03 -5.72
C GLN A 435 -25.63 7.51 -5.89
N VAL A 436 -26.56 6.79 -5.27
CA VAL A 436 -28.00 7.09 -5.31
C VAL A 436 -28.42 7.63 -3.95
N PHE A 437 -28.98 8.84 -3.90
CA PHE A 437 -29.50 9.40 -2.67
C PHE A 437 -30.99 9.08 -2.55
N LEU A 438 -31.37 8.34 -1.51
CA LEU A 438 -32.73 7.81 -1.34
C LEU A 438 -33.60 8.66 -0.40
N GLN A 439 -33.25 9.94 -0.24
CA GLN A 439 -33.94 10.88 0.65
C GLN A 439 -35.42 10.97 0.34
N SER A 440 -35.79 10.95 -0.95
CA SER A 440 -37.19 10.98 -1.40
C SER A 440 -38.04 9.86 -0.78
N LEU A 441 -37.49 8.66 -0.60
CA LEU A 441 -38.20 7.53 0.01
C LEU A 441 -38.58 7.81 1.47
N GLY A 442 -37.79 8.61 2.20
CA GLY A 442 -38.13 9.05 3.55
C GLY A 442 -39.40 9.90 3.60
N TYR A 443 -39.74 10.56 2.50
CA TYR A 443 -40.96 11.37 2.35
C TYR A 443 -42.07 10.62 1.60
N LEU A 444 -41.87 9.34 1.27
CA LEU A 444 -42.71 8.55 0.36
C LEU A 444 -42.86 9.19 -1.04
N ILE A 445 -41.81 9.85 -1.51
CA ILE A 445 -41.74 10.39 -2.87
C ILE A 445 -40.96 9.41 -3.74
N ASP A 446 -41.48 9.14 -4.94
CA ASP A 446 -40.80 8.34 -5.94
C ASP A 446 -39.62 9.09 -6.56
N THR A 447 -38.60 8.34 -6.94
CA THR A 447 -37.42 8.87 -7.63
C THR A 447 -37.22 8.13 -8.94
N ASP A 448 -36.91 8.87 -10.01
CA ASP A 448 -36.40 8.37 -11.28
C ASP A 448 -35.22 9.26 -11.72
N GLU A 449 -34.00 8.75 -11.59
CA GLU A 449 -32.77 9.51 -11.83
C GLU A 449 -31.88 8.83 -12.87
N HIS A 450 -31.24 9.66 -13.70
CA HIS A 450 -30.16 9.26 -14.60
C HIS A 450 -28.81 9.71 -14.05
N LEU A 451 -28.01 8.76 -13.57
CA LEU A 451 -26.78 9.02 -12.84
C LEU A 451 -25.55 8.53 -13.62
N SER A 452 -24.46 9.29 -13.55
CA SER A 452 -23.19 8.93 -14.19
C SER A 452 -22.47 7.81 -13.44
N ILE A 453 -21.98 6.82 -14.18
CA ILE A 453 -21.12 5.74 -13.70
C ILE A 453 -19.68 6.26 -13.75
N THR A 454 -19.05 6.41 -12.60
CA THR A 454 -17.69 6.96 -12.50
C THR A 454 -16.70 5.94 -11.97
N ASP A 455 -15.50 5.92 -12.55
CA ASP A 455 -14.39 5.11 -12.02
C ASP A 455 -13.71 5.76 -10.81
N PHE A 456 -12.68 5.11 -10.26
CA PHE A 456 -11.91 5.62 -9.12
C PHE A 456 -11.11 6.90 -9.40
N ARG A 457 -10.97 7.31 -10.67
CA ARG A 457 -10.39 8.61 -11.06
C ARG A 457 -11.45 9.68 -11.26
N GLY A 458 -12.71 9.30 -11.26
CA GLY A 458 -13.82 10.21 -11.52
C GLY A 458 -14.23 10.32 -12.98
N ILE A 459 -13.69 9.47 -13.85
CA ILE A 459 -14.00 9.49 -15.28
C ILE A 459 -15.37 8.83 -15.48
N GLU A 460 -16.27 9.49 -16.21
CA GLU A 460 -17.58 8.94 -16.58
C GLU A 460 -17.42 7.87 -17.66
N HIS A 461 -17.87 6.65 -17.37
CA HIS A 461 -17.88 5.50 -18.29
C HIS A 461 -19.28 5.18 -18.81
N GLY A 462 -20.31 5.93 -18.41
CA GLY A 462 -21.68 5.69 -18.84
C GLY A 462 -22.70 6.31 -17.90
N ARG A 463 -23.98 6.03 -18.15
CA ARG A 463 -25.10 6.49 -17.33
C ARG A 463 -26.06 5.35 -17.02
N MET A 464 -26.66 5.41 -15.84
CA MET A 464 -27.61 4.43 -15.32
C MET A 464 -28.88 5.10 -14.85
N GLN A 465 -30.03 4.54 -15.23
CA GLN A 465 -31.33 4.92 -14.71
C GLN A 465 -31.63 4.12 -13.43
N VAL A 466 -31.95 4.82 -12.34
CA VAL A 466 -32.34 4.21 -11.07
C VAL A 466 -33.69 4.77 -10.64
N GLN A 467 -34.61 3.86 -10.33
CA GLN A 467 -35.95 4.18 -9.86
C GLN A 467 -36.16 3.63 -8.45
N ALA A 468 -36.82 4.42 -7.59
CA ALA A 468 -37.22 4.02 -6.25
C ALA A 468 -38.68 4.41 -6.04
N LEU A 469 -39.55 3.42 -5.82
CA LEU A 469 -41.01 3.58 -5.83
C LEU A 469 -41.60 3.11 -4.49
N PRO A 470 -42.10 4.01 -3.62
CA PRO A 470 -42.85 3.61 -2.43
C PRO A 470 -44.12 2.86 -2.84
N CYS A 471 -44.46 1.81 -2.10
CA CYS A 471 -45.51 0.86 -2.48
C CYS A 471 -46.43 0.53 -1.31
N ASP A 472 -47.70 0.25 -1.62
CA ASP A 472 -48.66 -0.27 -0.66
C ASP A 472 -48.36 -1.75 -0.32
N THR A 473 -49.20 -2.37 0.51
CA THR A 473 -49.07 -3.80 0.88
C THR A 473 -49.36 -4.77 -0.28
N LYS A 474 -49.90 -4.28 -1.39
CA LYS A 474 -50.17 -5.03 -2.63
C LYS A 474 -49.15 -4.72 -3.72
N TRP A 475 -48.04 -4.05 -3.39
CA TRP A 475 -46.97 -3.67 -4.31
C TRP A 475 -47.41 -2.74 -5.44
N LYS A 476 -48.49 -1.98 -5.23
CA LYS A 476 -48.87 -0.88 -6.11
C LYS A 476 -48.13 0.38 -5.67
N PRO A 477 -47.58 1.18 -6.61
CA PRO A 477 -47.01 2.47 -6.29
C PRO A 477 -48.02 3.29 -5.48
N ILE A 478 -47.52 3.91 -4.42
CA ILE A 478 -48.30 4.85 -3.63
C ILE A 478 -48.32 6.15 -4.41
N GLU A 479 -49.46 6.43 -5.03
CA GLU A 479 -49.73 7.71 -5.67
C GLU A 479 -50.43 8.60 -4.61
N ASP A 480 -49.90 9.80 -4.39
CA ASP A 480 -50.51 10.87 -3.57
C ASP A 480 -50.47 10.73 -2.02
N ASP A 481 -49.66 9.84 -1.45
CA ASP A 481 -49.42 9.77 0.00
C ASP A 481 -47.95 10.14 0.30
N PHE A 482 -47.73 11.22 1.04
CA PHE A 482 -46.40 11.72 1.41
C PHE A 482 -46.39 12.14 2.89
N VAL A 483 -45.20 12.16 3.46
CA VAL A 483 -45.00 12.50 4.88
C VAL A 483 -44.28 13.83 5.00
N GLU A 484 -44.69 14.71 5.92
CA GLU A 484 -44.01 15.99 6.14
C GLU A 484 -42.66 15.83 6.86
N ASP A 485 -42.59 14.89 7.79
CA ASP A 485 -41.38 14.53 8.55
C ASP A 485 -41.05 13.03 8.38
N PRO A 486 -39.90 12.67 7.79
CA PRO A 486 -39.54 11.29 7.53
C PRO A 486 -39.47 10.43 8.82
N TYR A 487 -39.28 11.02 10.00
CA TYR A 487 -39.29 10.29 11.26
C TYR A 487 -40.68 9.82 11.69
N GLU A 488 -41.77 10.33 11.09
CA GLU A 488 -43.10 9.76 11.31
C GLU A 488 -43.26 8.36 10.73
N LEU A 489 -42.32 7.90 9.89
CA LEU A 489 -42.28 6.52 9.42
C LEU A 489 -41.83 5.56 10.52
N VAL A 490 -41.13 6.01 11.57
CA VAL A 490 -40.63 5.15 12.64
C VAL A 490 -41.80 4.43 13.32
N GLY A 491 -41.70 3.10 13.43
CA GLY A 491 -42.76 2.25 13.97
C GLY A 491 -43.84 1.86 12.94
N LYS A 492 -43.91 2.50 11.77
CA LYS A 492 -44.83 2.13 10.67
C LYS A 492 -44.20 1.08 9.75
N GLN A 493 -44.97 0.62 8.76
CA GLN A 493 -44.49 -0.26 7.69
C GLN A 493 -44.12 0.57 6.47
N LEU A 494 -42.93 0.34 5.91
CA LEU A 494 -42.50 0.91 4.62
C LEU A 494 -42.27 -0.24 3.63
N ASN A 495 -42.96 -0.20 2.50
CA ASN A 495 -42.62 -1.04 1.35
C ASN A 495 -42.17 -0.14 0.20
N PHE A 496 -41.15 -0.53 -0.54
CA PHE A 496 -40.78 0.13 -1.76
C PHE A 496 -40.11 -0.84 -2.73
N LYS A 497 -40.16 -0.49 -4.02
CA LYS A 497 -39.42 -1.19 -5.08
C LYS A 497 -38.27 -0.33 -5.53
N MET A 498 -37.09 -0.94 -5.63
CA MET A 498 -35.97 -0.33 -6.32
C MET A 498 -35.79 -1.02 -7.66
N LYS A 499 -35.65 -0.25 -8.73
CA LYS A 499 -35.48 -0.75 -10.09
C LYS A 499 -34.27 -0.09 -10.73
N ILE A 500 -33.35 -0.93 -11.23
CA ILE A 500 -32.27 -0.50 -12.11
C ILE A 500 -32.73 -0.76 -13.55
N GLY A 501 -32.91 0.32 -14.30
CA GLY A 501 -33.44 0.28 -15.67
C GLY A 501 -32.32 0.28 -16.71
N LYS A 502 -32.29 1.32 -17.52
CA LYS A 502 -31.35 1.47 -18.64
C LYS A 502 -29.96 1.87 -18.16
N VAL A 503 -28.95 1.12 -18.58
CA VAL A 503 -27.53 1.41 -18.45
C VAL A 503 -26.95 1.61 -19.85
N GLY A 504 -26.37 2.77 -20.14
CA GLY A 504 -25.87 3.14 -21.45
C GLY A 504 -24.49 3.78 -21.43
N GLY A 505 -23.78 3.70 -22.55
CA GLY A 505 -22.48 4.37 -22.73
C GLY A 505 -21.25 3.59 -22.24
N ILE A 506 -21.43 2.35 -21.77
CA ILE A 506 -20.34 1.50 -21.29
C ILE A 506 -19.31 1.23 -22.41
N PRO A 507 -17.99 1.33 -22.13
CA PRO A 507 -16.97 1.07 -23.14
C PRO A 507 -17.09 -0.31 -23.78
N SER A 508 -16.92 -0.37 -25.10
CA SER A 508 -17.07 -1.60 -25.90
C SER A 508 -16.01 -2.67 -25.61
N LYS A 509 -15.00 -2.39 -24.76
CA LYS A 509 -14.02 -3.37 -24.28
C LYS A 509 -14.61 -4.40 -23.30
N TYR A 510 -15.76 -4.10 -22.70
CA TYR A 510 -16.48 -5.02 -21.83
C TYR A 510 -17.46 -5.89 -22.64
N GLU A 511 -17.41 -7.19 -22.43
CA GLU A 511 -18.27 -8.18 -23.10
C GLU A 511 -19.56 -8.42 -22.32
N LYS A 512 -19.41 -8.58 -21.00
CA LYS A 512 -20.52 -8.80 -20.07
C LYS A 512 -20.45 -7.79 -18.96
N VAL A 513 -21.60 -7.28 -18.54
CA VAL A 513 -21.73 -6.27 -17.49
C VAL A 513 -22.84 -6.71 -16.54
N TYR A 514 -22.61 -6.53 -15.25
CA TYR A 514 -23.63 -6.73 -14.21
C TYR A 514 -23.52 -5.65 -13.14
N VAL A 515 -24.61 -5.43 -12.42
CA VAL A 515 -24.68 -4.46 -11.33
C VAL A 515 -24.82 -5.19 -10.00
N SER A 516 -24.24 -4.61 -8.96
CA SER A 516 -24.27 -5.14 -7.60
C SER A 516 -24.41 -4.01 -6.59
N TYR A 517 -25.26 -4.19 -5.58
CA TYR A 517 -25.38 -3.24 -4.47
C TYR A 517 -25.78 -3.95 -3.17
N LYS A 518 -25.46 -3.32 -2.03
CA LYS A 518 -25.98 -3.72 -0.71
C LYS A 518 -26.90 -2.63 -0.19
N PHE A 519 -28.16 -2.96 0.01
CA PHE A 519 -29.09 -2.04 0.67
C PHE A 519 -28.92 -2.17 2.19
N TYR A 520 -29.30 -1.13 2.93
CA TYR A 520 -29.31 -1.06 4.40
C TYR A 520 -29.25 -2.42 5.16
N LEU A 521 -28.13 -2.68 5.85
CA LEU A 521 -27.87 -3.88 6.64
C LEU A 521 -27.95 -5.24 5.89
N ASP A 522 -28.02 -5.25 4.56
CA ASP A 522 -27.94 -6.50 3.77
C ASP A 522 -26.57 -7.17 3.98
N ASP A 523 -26.57 -8.41 4.46
CA ASP A 523 -25.36 -9.22 4.59
C ASP A 523 -24.74 -9.52 3.21
N THR A 524 -25.59 -9.85 2.24
CA THR A 524 -25.21 -10.25 0.88
C THR A 524 -25.65 -9.22 -0.16
N PRO A 525 -24.80 -8.90 -1.16
CA PRO A 525 -25.16 -7.98 -2.21
C PRO A 525 -26.27 -8.55 -3.11
N ALA A 526 -27.18 -7.68 -3.54
CA ALA A 526 -28.09 -7.97 -4.64
C ALA A 526 -27.31 -7.84 -5.96
N VAL A 527 -27.32 -8.90 -6.78
CA VAL A 527 -26.56 -8.97 -8.03
C VAL A 527 -27.51 -9.22 -9.20
N SER A 528 -27.37 -8.44 -10.27
CA SER A 528 -28.17 -8.63 -11.48
C SER A 528 -27.66 -9.80 -12.33
N LYS A 529 -28.42 -10.17 -13.36
CA LYS A 529 -27.91 -11.04 -14.43
C LYS A 529 -26.82 -10.32 -15.22
N GLU A 530 -25.88 -11.09 -15.79
CA GLU A 530 -24.90 -10.58 -16.75
C GLU A 530 -25.62 -10.22 -18.07
N MET A 531 -25.34 -9.02 -18.57
CA MET A 531 -25.89 -8.47 -19.81
C MET A 531 -24.75 -8.09 -20.77
N SER A 532 -25.02 -8.09 -22.07
CA SER A 532 -24.07 -7.69 -23.11
C SER A 532 -24.64 -6.54 -23.94
N GLY A 533 -23.79 -5.62 -24.36
CA GLY A 533 -24.16 -4.48 -25.19
C GLY A 533 -23.75 -3.13 -24.58
N VAL A 534 -23.76 -2.09 -25.40
CA VAL A 534 -23.42 -0.71 -24.96
C VAL A 534 -24.59 -0.04 -24.24
N ASN A 535 -25.81 -0.41 -24.63
CA ASN A 535 -27.07 0.04 -24.02
C ASN A 535 -27.84 -1.20 -23.58
N MET A 536 -27.99 -1.38 -22.27
CA MET A 536 -28.59 -2.54 -21.64
C MET A 536 -29.80 -2.08 -20.83
N ASP A 537 -30.89 -2.83 -20.85
CA ASP A 537 -31.98 -2.68 -19.89
C ASP A 537 -31.90 -3.85 -18.93
N PHE A 538 -31.45 -3.58 -17.70
CA PHE A 538 -31.30 -4.62 -16.68
C PHE A 538 -32.67 -5.12 -16.19
N ASN A 539 -33.69 -4.25 -16.24
CA ASN A 539 -34.99 -4.44 -15.60
C ASN A 539 -34.86 -5.15 -14.24
N PHE A 540 -33.87 -4.73 -13.45
CA PHE A 540 -33.49 -5.41 -12.22
C PHE A 540 -34.23 -4.77 -11.06
N ASP A 541 -35.28 -5.43 -10.60
CA ASP A 541 -36.13 -4.98 -9.51
C ASP A 541 -35.89 -5.77 -8.22
N LYS A 542 -35.90 -5.06 -7.09
CA LYS A 542 -35.90 -5.66 -5.75
C LYS A 542 -36.94 -4.96 -4.88
N GLN A 543 -37.70 -5.79 -4.18
CA GLN A 543 -38.75 -5.39 -3.26
C GLN A 543 -38.19 -5.35 -1.84
N PHE A 544 -38.47 -4.26 -1.12
CA PHE A 544 -38.04 -4.08 0.26
C PHE A 544 -39.25 -3.84 1.16
N THR A 545 -39.26 -4.49 2.30
CA THR A 545 -40.30 -4.33 3.33
C THR A 545 -39.62 -4.17 4.68
N PHE A 546 -39.93 -3.08 5.37
CA PHE A 546 -39.47 -2.80 6.73
C PHE A 546 -40.68 -2.65 7.66
N LYS A 547 -40.77 -3.53 8.65
CA LYS A 547 -41.88 -3.60 9.60
C LYS A 547 -41.38 -4.08 10.97
N PRO A 548 -41.20 -3.18 11.96
CA PRO A 548 -41.33 -1.72 11.86
C PRO A 548 -40.13 -1.07 11.15
N VAL A 549 -40.34 0.13 10.59
CA VAL A 549 -39.26 1.05 10.24
C VAL A 549 -38.56 1.52 11.52
N THR A 550 -37.23 1.49 11.52
CA THR A 550 -36.39 1.94 12.63
C THR A 550 -35.87 3.36 12.36
N GLN A 551 -35.49 4.08 13.42
CA GLN A 551 -34.84 5.39 13.28
C GLN A 551 -33.56 5.30 12.44
N GLN A 552 -32.74 4.27 12.66
CA GLN A 552 -31.52 4.01 11.88
C GLN A 552 -31.78 3.85 10.37
N LEU A 553 -32.93 3.28 9.96
CA LEU A 553 -33.30 3.19 8.55
C LEU A 553 -33.65 4.56 7.99
N VAL A 554 -34.38 5.38 8.75
CA VAL A 554 -34.70 6.77 8.35
C VAL A 554 -33.41 7.58 8.23
N ASP A 555 -32.49 7.46 9.21
CA ASP A 555 -31.18 8.11 9.18
C ASP A 555 -30.37 7.70 7.94
N TYR A 556 -30.41 6.41 7.59
CA TYR A 556 -29.78 5.90 6.38
C TYR A 556 -30.37 6.52 5.11
N LEU A 557 -31.70 6.51 4.95
CA LEU A 557 -32.37 7.10 3.78
C LEU A 557 -32.06 8.60 3.65
N MET A 558 -31.94 9.30 4.78
CA MET A 558 -31.73 10.74 4.82
C MET A 558 -30.27 11.16 4.59
N ASN A 559 -29.29 10.37 5.04
CA ASN A 559 -27.90 10.82 5.09
C ASN A 559 -26.96 10.02 4.19
N ASP A 560 -27.22 8.73 4.01
CA ASP A 560 -26.30 7.83 3.31
C ASP A 560 -26.71 7.61 1.85
N PRO A 561 -25.75 7.65 0.90
CA PRO A 561 -26.00 7.17 -0.44
C PRO A 561 -26.02 5.63 -0.47
N LEU A 562 -26.91 5.08 -1.29
CA LEU A 562 -26.76 3.71 -1.79
C LEU A 562 -25.70 3.72 -2.89
N VAL A 563 -24.67 2.88 -2.75
CA VAL A 563 -23.65 2.71 -3.79
C VAL A 563 -23.97 1.48 -4.64
N ILE A 564 -24.18 1.71 -5.93
CA ILE A 564 -24.37 0.66 -6.94
C ILE A 564 -23.06 0.52 -7.71
N GLN A 565 -22.49 -0.67 -7.70
CA GLN A 565 -21.26 -1.01 -8.41
C GLN A 565 -21.57 -1.67 -9.74
N VAL A 566 -20.87 -1.24 -10.79
CA VAL A 566 -20.99 -1.78 -12.15
C VAL A 566 -19.74 -2.56 -12.47
N TYR A 567 -19.89 -3.87 -12.65
CA TYR A 567 -18.80 -4.79 -12.97
C TYR A 567 -18.86 -5.22 -14.42
N GLY A 568 -17.68 -5.42 -15.01
CA GLY A 568 -17.52 -5.88 -16.38
C GLY A 568 -16.57 -7.06 -16.48
N LYS A 569 -16.78 -7.92 -17.49
CA LYS A 569 -15.81 -8.90 -17.97
C LYS A 569 -15.25 -8.38 -19.28
N GLN A 570 -13.94 -8.43 -19.43
CA GLN A 570 -13.24 -7.82 -20.56
C GLN A 570 -13.20 -8.78 -21.74
N LYS A 571 -13.17 -8.25 -22.95
CA LYS A 571 -13.02 -9.09 -24.15
C LYS A 571 -11.64 -9.74 -24.18
N THR A 572 -11.57 -10.98 -24.63
CA THR A 572 -10.32 -11.74 -24.79
C THR A 572 -9.51 -11.34 -26.04
N GLY A 573 -10.10 -10.60 -26.98
CA GLY A 573 -9.49 -10.27 -28.28
C GLY A 573 -8.68 -8.96 -28.30
N GLY A 574 -7.39 -9.05 -28.66
CA GLY A 574 -6.56 -7.90 -29.09
C GLY A 574 -6.58 -7.69 -30.61
N GLN A 575 -6.17 -6.50 -31.07
CA GLN A 575 -6.00 -6.20 -32.50
C GLN A 575 -4.94 -7.13 -33.12
N LYS A 576 -5.37 -8.17 -33.83
CA LYS A 576 -4.49 -8.96 -34.70
C LYS A 576 -4.22 -8.15 -35.96
N GLY A 577 -3.09 -7.44 -36.01
CA GLY A 577 -2.72 -6.70 -37.23
C GLY A 577 -1.46 -5.84 -37.21
N GLY A 578 -0.69 -5.77 -36.13
CA GLY A 578 0.56 -5.00 -36.06
C GLY A 578 1.78 -5.89 -35.86
N THR A 579 2.96 -5.44 -36.32
CA THR A 579 4.26 -5.96 -35.90
C THR A 579 4.33 -5.96 -34.36
N ALA A 580 4.66 -7.10 -33.76
CA ALA A 580 4.74 -7.23 -32.30
C ALA A 580 5.89 -6.37 -31.76
N LEU A 581 5.56 -5.20 -31.20
CA LEU A 581 6.54 -4.31 -30.60
C LEU A 581 7.03 -4.89 -29.27
N PRO A 582 8.31 -4.67 -28.91
CA PRO A 582 8.83 -5.09 -27.63
C PRO A 582 8.15 -4.32 -26.49
N THR A 583 8.08 -4.95 -25.32
CA THR A 583 7.44 -4.39 -24.11
C THR A 583 7.94 -3.00 -23.78
N ARG A 584 9.25 -2.78 -23.93
CA ARG A 584 9.90 -1.48 -23.74
C ARG A 584 9.26 -0.34 -24.54
N GLU A 585 8.98 -0.58 -25.82
CA GLU A 585 8.41 0.43 -26.71
C GLU A 585 6.94 0.68 -26.37
N LEU A 586 6.19 -0.38 -26.07
CA LEU A 586 4.79 -0.27 -25.62
C LEU A 586 4.69 0.51 -24.31
N MET A 587 5.58 0.26 -23.35
CA MET A 587 5.63 1.02 -22.09
C MET A 587 6.01 2.49 -22.31
N ALA A 588 6.92 2.80 -23.23
CA ALA A 588 7.27 4.19 -23.54
C ALA A 588 6.08 4.97 -24.11
N ARG A 589 5.28 4.33 -24.99
CA ARG A 589 4.03 4.89 -25.50
C ARG A 589 3.01 5.11 -24.37
N GLU A 590 2.82 4.11 -23.52
CA GLU A 590 1.88 4.19 -22.38
C GLU A 590 2.27 5.32 -21.40
N LYS A 591 3.55 5.42 -21.02
CA LYS A 591 4.05 6.49 -20.14
C LYS A 591 3.81 7.88 -20.73
N THR A 592 3.93 8.02 -22.05
CA THR A 592 3.66 9.29 -22.76
C THR A 592 2.18 9.65 -22.71
N MET A 593 1.29 8.68 -22.93
CA MET A 593 -0.16 8.88 -22.81
C MET A 593 -0.57 9.28 -21.39
N ILE A 594 -0.06 8.57 -20.37
CA ILE A 594 -0.35 8.88 -18.96
C ILE A 594 0.07 10.31 -18.59
N HIS A 595 1.19 10.80 -19.12
CA HIS A 595 1.64 12.17 -18.85
C HIS A 595 0.65 13.22 -19.38
N GLN A 596 -0.03 12.94 -20.49
CA GLN A 596 -1.08 13.81 -21.05
C GLN A 596 -2.37 13.75 -20.21
N THR A 597 -2.78 12.56 -19.76
CA THR A 597 -4.02 12.36 -18.99
C THR A 597 -3.95 12.91 -17.56
N LYS A 598 -2.77 12.95 -16.92
CA LYS A 598 -2.60 13.42 -15.54
C LYS A 598 -3.06 14.86 -15.27
N GLN A 599 -3.02 15.75 -16.27
CA GLN A 599 -3.52 17.12 -16.14
C GLN A 599 -5.06 17.18 -16.07
N GLU A 600 -5.75 16.27 -16.77
CA GLU A 600 -7.22 16.17 -16.73
C GLU A 600 -7.70 15.45 -15.47
N ASP A 601 -7.01 14.39 -15.03
CA ASP A 601 -7.36 13.63 -13.83
C ASP A 601 -7.31 14.48 -12.55
N MET A 602 -6.33 15.38 -12.42
CA MET A 602 -6.24 16.30 -11.27
C MET A 602 -7.42 17.28 -11.25
N LYS A 603 -7.82 17.77 -12.42
CA LYS A 603 -8.99 18.66 -12.58
C LYS A 603 -10.30 17.92 -12.28
N ASN A 604 -10.42 16.65 -12.68
CA ASN A 604 -11.61 15.82 -12.45
C ASN A 604 -11.74 15.39 -10.98
N ARG A 605 -10.65 15.01 -10.32
CA ARG A 605 -10.65 14.75 -8.86
C ARG A 605 -11.06 15.98 -8.06
N MET A 606 -10.45 17.13 -8.35
CA MET A 606 -10.85 18.40 -7.74
C MET A 606 -12.31 18.73 -8.07
N ALA A 607 -12.80 18.47 -9.28
CA ALA A 607 -14.20 18.72 -9.62
C ALA A 607 -15.19 17.83 -8.84
N ILE A 608 -14.86 16.57 -8.57
CA ILE A 608 -15.71 15.66 -7.77
C ILE A 608 -15.67 16.02 -6.30
N GLU A 609 -14.49 16.29 -5.76
CA GLU A 609 -14.33 16.73 -4.37
C GLU A 609 -15.03 18.08 -4.17
N VAL A 610 -14.82 19.03 -5.07
CA VAL A 610 -15.55 20.32 -5.09
C VAL A 610 -17.03 20.12 -5.33
N ALA A 611 -17.50 19.20 -6.17
CA ALA A 611 -18.94 18.96 -6.35
C ALA A 611 -19.57 18.33 -5.11
N THR A 612 -18.86 17.41 -4.45
CA THR A 612 -19.30 16.74 -3.22
C THR A 612 -19.31 17.74 -2.06
N GLU A 613 -18.24 18.50 -1.89
CA GLU A 613 -18.11 19.56 -0.87
C GLU A 613 -19.02 20.74 -1.18
N ARG A 614 -19.25 21.12 -2.44
CA ARG A 614 -20.23 22.15 -2.82
C ARG A 614 -21.64 21.70 -2.51
N LYS A 615 -22.00 20.43 -2.76
CA LYS A 615 -23.30 19.89 -2.32
C LYS A 615 -23.43 19.88 -0.80
N LYS A 616 -22.35 19.57 -0.05
CA LYS A 616 -22.34 19.67 1.43
C LYS A 616 -22.41 21.13 1.90
N PHE A 617 -21.70 22.03 1.25
CA PHE A 617 -21.64 23.45 1.56
C PHE A 617 -22.99 24.12 1.27
N GLU A 618 -23.62 23.85 0.13
CA GLU A 618 -24.98 24.31 -0.18
C GLU A 618 -26.01 23.80 0.84
N ARG A 619 -25.84 22.57 1.35
CA ARG A 619 -26.65 22.03 2.47
C ARG A 619 -26.41 22.83 3.75
N ALA A 620 -25.16 23.11 4.11
CA ALA A 620 -24.82 23.88 5.31
C ALA A 620 -25.30 25.34 5.22
N GLU A 621 -25.11 26.00 4.07
CA GLU A 621 -25.53 27.37 3.81
C GLU A 621 -27.05 27.51 3.83
N THR A 622 -27.78 26.54 3.27
CA THR A 622 -29.25 26.50 3.35
C THR A 622 -29.75 26.37 4.79
N LYS A 623 -29.10 25.54 5.62
CA LYS A 623 -29.42 25.42 7.05
C LYS A 623 -29.16 26.74 7.79
N LEU A 624 -28.01 27.36 7.52
CA LEU A 624 -27.58 28.59 8.17
C LEU A 624 -28.49 29.78 7.83
N ARG A 625 -28.91 29.92 6.56
CA ARG A 625 -29.88 30.94 6.13
C ARG A 625 -31.24 30.78 6.85
N LYS A 626 -31.69 29.54 7.05
CA LYS A 626 -32.97 29.26 7.72
C LYS A 626 -32.92 29.53 9.23
N ILE A 627 -31.81 29.22 9.89
CA ILE A 627 -31.60 29.62 11.29
C ILE A 627 -31.64 31.15 11.40
N GLN A 628 -31.02 31.88 10.46
CA GLN A 628 -31.07 33.34 10.42
C GLN A 628 -32.49 33.88 10.22
N GLU A 629 -33.31 33.27 9.35
CA GLU A 629 -34.72 33.63 9.17
C GLU A 629 -35.55 33.39 10.44
N LEU A 630 -35.29 32.29 11.16
CA LEU A 630 -35.98 31.94 12.40
C LEU A 630 -35.63 32.91 13.53
N VAL A 631 -34.35 33.27 13.66
CA VAL A 631 -33.86 34.34 14.54
C VAL A 631 -34.52 35.68 14.20
N ASN A 632 -34.61 36.04 12.92
CA ASN A 632 -35.21 37.31 12.49
C ASN A 632 -36.73 37.37 12.75
N LYS A 633 -37.45 36.25 12.60
CA LYS A 633 -38.87 36.14 13.00
C LYS A 633 -39.03 36.27 14.51
N ALA A 634 -38.17 35.65 15.30
CA ALA A 634 -38.18 35.78 16.76
C ALA A 634 -37.94 37.23 17.19
N LYS A 635 -36.94 37.90 16.61
CA LYS A 635 -36.65 39.33 16.83
C LYS A 635 -37.82 40.24 16.45
N LYS A 636 -38.47 40.03 15.30
CA LYS A 636 -39.67 40.78 14.90
C LYS A 636 -40.86 40.57 15.83
N GLY A 637 -40.92 39.42 16.50
CA GLY A 637 -41.91 39.10 17.52
C GLY A 637 -41.49 39.45 18.95
N ASN A 638 -40.40 40.22 19.16
CA ASN A 638 -39.83 40.55 20.48
C ASN A 638 -39.52 39.33 21.38
N ARG A 639 -39.25 38.15 20.78
CA ARG A 639 -38.82 36.96 21.51
C ARG A 639 -37.29 36.90 21.59
N THR A 640 -36.76 36.66 22.78
CA THR A 640 -35.32 36.52 23.05
C THR A 640 -34.82 35.08 23.08
N GLU A 641 -35.75 34.12 23.03
CA GLU A 641 -35.48 32.69 23.13
C GLU A 641 -36.07 31.96 21.91
N LEU A 642 -35.37 30.90 21.49
CA LEU A 642 -35.79 29.98 20.44
C LEU A 642 -36.06 28.62 21.05
N ALA A 643 -37.11 27.93 20.58
CA ALA A 643 -37.34 26.56 20.98
C ALA A 643 -36.23 25.68 20.40
N VAL A 644 -35.61 24.85 21.25
CA VAL A 644 -34.51 23.96 20.87
C VAL A 644 -34.95 23.03 19.73
N LYS A 645 -36.18 22.52 19.79
CA LYS A 645 -36.79 21.68 18.76
C LYS A 645 -36.79 22.33 17.36
N ASP A 646 -37.13 23.61 17.26
CA ASP A 646 -37.18 24.33 15.98
C ASP A 646 -35.78 24.50 15.34
N VAL A 647 -34.73 24.50 16.17
CA VAL A 647 -33.33 24.57 15.74
C VAL A 647 -32.81 23.18 15.36
N GLU A 648 -33.16 22.16 16.14
CA GLU A 648 -32.86 20.74 15.86
C GLU A 648 -33.47 20.30 14.52
N ASP A 649 -34.74 20.61 14.27
CA ASP A 649 -35.43 20.29 13.02
C ASP A 649 -34.71 20.87 11.77
N ILE A 650 -34.06 22.03 11.91
CA ILE A 650 -33.27 22.66 10.83
C ILE A 650 -31.90 22.00 10.69
N LEU A 651 -31.26 21.66 11.81
CA LEU A 651 -29.94 21.04 11.83
C LEU A 651 -29.98 19.60 11.31
N GLU A 652 -31.09 18.88 11.50
CA GLU A 652 -31.28 17.49 11.07
C GLU A 652 -31.75 17.33 9.60
N GLY A 653 -32.16 18.43 8.94
CA GLY A 653 -32.21 18.49 7.47
C GLY A 653 -33.56 18.19 6.79
N SER A 654 -34.68 18.36 7.48
CA SER A 654 -36.01 17.95 6.99
C SER A 654 -36.69 18.85 5.94
N PHE A 655 -36.02 19.87 5.39
CA PHE A 655 -36.74 21.00 4.75
C PHE A 655 -36.62 21.15 3.22
N ARG A 656 -35.73 20.47 2.48
CA ARG A 656 -35.70 20.60 0.99
C ARG A 656 -36.90 19.89 0.35
N PHE A 657 -37.25 18.72 0.85
CA PHE A 657 -38.42 17.97 0.39
C PHE A 657 -39.74 18.52 0.93
N LYS A 658 -39.74 19.16 2.11
CA LYS A 658 -40.91 19.90 2.62
C LYS A 658 -41.37 21.01 1.66
N GLY A 659 -40.44 21.76 1.05
CA GLY A 659 -40.77 22.78 0.06
C GLY A 659 -41.33 22.23 -1.27
N VAL A 660 -40.88 21.04 -1.69
CA VAL A 660 -41.42 20.35 -2.88
C VAL A 660 -42.79 19.74 -2.56
N ALA A 661 -42.95 19.12 -1.39
CA ALA A 661 -44.22 18.60 -0.89
C ALA A 661 -45.26 19.73 -0.73
N ASP A 662 -44.87 20.87 -0.16
CA ASP A 662 -45.71 22.06 -0.03
C ASP A 662 -46.13 22.61 -1.40
N ALA A 663 -45.22 22.65 -2.38
CA ALA A 663 -45.51 23.12 -3.74
C ALA A 663 -46.47 22.18 -4.50
N VAL A 664 -46.30 20.86 -4.35
CA VAL A 664 -47.21 19.84 -4.89
C VAL A 664 -48.59 19.94 -4.22
N THR A 665 -48.63 20.18 -2.91
CA THR A 665 -49.87 20.38 -2.14
C THR A 665 -50.61 21.65 -2.57
N LEU A 666 -49.87 22.74 -2.84
CA LEU A 666 -50.43 24.01 -3.30
C LEU A 666 -50.98 23.92 -4.73
N ALA A 667 -50.28 23.21 -5.62
CA ALA A 667 -50.70 22.98 -7.01
C ALA A 667 -52.02 22.18 -7.06
N LYS A 668 -52.14 21.12 -6.25
CA LYS A 668 -53.35 20.27 -6.20
C LYS A 668 -54.55 20.95 -5.52
N ARG A 669 -54.32 21.82 -4.53
CA ARG A 669 -55.39 22.68 -3.97
C ARG A 669 -55.98 23.61 -5.02
N ASN A 670 -55.19 24.07 -5.98
CA ASN A 670 -55.64 24.93 -7.07
C ASN A 670 -56.41 24.14 -8.16
N GLU A 671 -56.07 22.87 -8.41
CA GLU A 671 -56.82 21.99 -9.31
C GLU A 671 -58.19 21.59 -8.72
N ALA A 672 -58.27 21.28 -7.43
CA ALA A 672 -59.53 20.95 -6.74
C ALA A 672 -60.50 22.15 -6.62
N MET A 673 -60.01 23.39 -6.79
CA MET A 673 -60.81 24.62 -6.76
C MET A 673 -61.27 25.11 -8.14
N GLY A 674 -61.09 24.32 -9.21
CA GLY A 674 -61.69 24.60 -10.53
C GLY A 674 -61.24 25.91 -11.17
N LYS A 675 -60.00 26.37 -10.92
CA LYS A 675 -59.43 27.52 -11.64
C LYS A 675 -58.55 27.03 -12.78
N ASN A 676 -59.14 26.97 -13.98
CA ASN A 676 -58.40 26.94 -15.23
C ASN A 676 -57.52 28.20 -15.34
N THR A 677 -56.21 28.06 -15.21
CA THR A 677 -55.27 28.95 -15.90
C THR A 677 -54.14 28.15 -16.54
N SER A 678 -54.13 28.25 -17.86
CA SER A 678 -53.22 27.68 -18.85
C SER A 678 -51.75 28.08 -18.66
N SER A 679 -50.88 27.06 -18.84
CA SER A 679 -49.54 27.07 -19.46
C SER A 679 -48.36 27.80 -18.80
N ALA A 680 -47.38 26.95 -18.43
CA ALA A 680 -45.98 26.97 -18.85
C ALA A 680 -44.91 27.71 -18.02
N CYS A 681 -43.88 26.89 -17.71
CA CYS A 681 -42.45 27.17 -17.63
C CYS A 681 -41.76 27.55 -16.31
N ASN A 682 -40.78 26.69 -16.01
CA ASN A 682 -39.47 26.92 -15.42
C ASN A 682 -39.33 27.01 -13.90
N LEU A 683 -38.74 25.96 -13.33
CA LEU A 683 -37.65 26.08 -12.36
C LEU A 683 -36.73 24.84 -12.51
N GLN A 684 -35.71 25.02 -13.35
CA GLN A 684 -34.43 24.29 -13.31
C GLN A 684 -33.60 24.78 -12.13
#